data_AF-A0A972IK35-F1
#
_entry.id   AF-A0A972IK35-F1
#
_cell.length_a   1.000
_cell.length_b   1.000
_cell.length_c   1.000
_cell.angle_alpha   90.00
_cell.angle_beta   90.00
_cell.angle_gamma   90.00
#
_symmetry.space_group_name_H-M   'P 1'
#
loop_
_entity.id
_entity.type
_entity.pdbx_description
1 polymer ?
#
loop_
_entity_poly.entity_id
_entity_poly.type
_entity_poly.pdbx_seq_one_letter_code
_entity_poly.pdbx_strand_id
1 'polypeptide(L)'
;MSKKLMLLAFAVLLPIPAFGAVNLGTDPDLVIYFSYNDEFTDMVMDQSGKGRNGTVEGEITFEPLGLYGGAAKFTKTSYLDLDGPSVPPEYIPTSAITLAAWAKCENTGDHHAIFNARANDSTWLVHPEFRSGGNFRWLLRAAGGTGMFDIQAGTVIWDEWMHYAGTYDKAVAKGTLHINGEIIQTANVTAGAEIAGDWGLGARVGYNIDNARPFTGLMDEFCLFTRALSQEEIQVLMEGIRLTPAELASNPNPAHEANDVSCQTALSWTPGEYAATHDVYLGTVLDDVNNASRTDPRGVLVSQGQSEATYVPQTPLEYGQMYYWRIDEVNAAPDSTIFKGLLWSFATEPFAYPVEDIVVTTNAVSAAGSGPEKTIDGSGLNENDEHSTKIPDMWQATPGDETPVWIQYDFGRTVKLHQMLVWNYNVEFELVLGFGFKDVTVEFSADGETWTTLGDVEFAQAIAKANYTANTAVDFAGAAVRSVRLTANSTWGGMPQHGLSEVRFLYIPIQARYPEPADGATDVSVEPTLAWRPGRDAATHNVYFGADASAVTDGTALLGSTAENQYATEGLDLGTTYYWRVDEVNDAESTPTWEGAMWSFVTQEYFVVDDFEGYTDNVDAGETIYQTWIDGWTNDTGSMVGYVDAPFAERKIVHDGRQSMPLAYDNTDAPLYSEASRTFAADQDWTIGAADTLTLYVQGKATNAPAILYVALEDSAGHAGAASHSNPDATLAVEWQEWQIPLSAFSSAGVNLAKVSTIYIGVGDRNSPSAGGTGTLYIDDILVGRPVR
;
A
#
# COMPACT_ATOMS: atom_id res chain seq x y z
N MET A 1 -6.90 6.83 -33.63
CA MET A 1 -8.17 6.58 -32.90
C MET A 1 -7.83 5.87 -31.63
N SER A 2 -8.39 6.37 -30.53
CA SER A 2 -7.93 6.23 -29.15
C SER A 2 -7.86 4.79 -28.66
N LYS A 3 -6.70 4.38 -28.15
CA LYS A 3 -6.49 3.13 -27.40
C LYS A 3 -6.61 3.45 -25.92
N LYS A 4 -7.60 2.90 -25.21
CA LYS A 4 -7.51 2.66 -23.77
C LYS A 4 -6.69 1.37 -23.61
N LEU A 5 -5.38 1.53 -23.40
CA LEU A 5 -4.52 0.49 -22.86
C LEU A 5 -4.87 0.39 -21.36
N MET A 6 -5.48 -0.71 -20.92
CA MET A 6 -5.34 -1.15 -19.53
C MET A 6 -3.94 -1.78 -19.46
N LEU A 7 -2.95 -1.00 -19.01
CA LEU A 7 -1.76 -1.60 -18.44
C LEU A 7 -2.22 -2.32 -17.17
N LEU A 8 -2.19 -3.65 -17.17
CA LEU A 8 -1.93 -4.39 -15.93
C LEU A 8 -0.48 -4.03 -15.56
N ALA A 9 -0.32 -2.95 -14.79
CA ALA A 9 0.92 -2.75 -14.07
C ALA A 9 0.94 -3.83 -12.99
N PHE A 10 1.90 -4.75 -13.07
CA PHE A 10 2.41 -5.40 -11.86
C PHE A 10 2.90 -4.28 -10.95
N ALA A 11 2.01 -3.77 -10.10
CA ALA A 11 2.45 -3.07 -8.91
C ALA A 11 3.04 -4.16 -8.02
N VAL A 12 4.37 -4.30 -8.10
CA VAL A 12 5.13 -4.76 -6.94
C VAL A 12 4.65 -3.85 -5.81
N LEU A 13 3.83 -4.39 -4.90
CA LEU A 13 3.57 -3.75 -3.61
C LEU A 13 4.91 -3.76 -2.89
N LEU A 14 5.74 -2.75 -3.20
CA LEU A 14 6.75 -2.30 -2.27
C LEU A 14 5.98 -1.95 -0.99
N PRO A 15 6.44 -2.39 0.19
CA PRO A 15 5.97 -1.77 1.41
C PRO A 15 6.30 -0.27 1.26
N ILE A 16 5.28 0.53 0.99
CA ILE A 16 5.40 1.97 1.10
C ILE A 16 5.78 2.17 2.57
N PRO A 17 6.91 2.84 2.90
CA PRO A 17 7.22 3.16 4.27
C PRO A 17 5.98 3.83 4.85
N ALA A 18 5.53 3.37 6.01
CA ALA A 18 4.31 3.82 6.66
C ALA A 18 4.40 5.33 6.96
N PHE A 19 4.14 6.15 5.94
CA PHE A 19 3.86 7.56 6.11
C PHE A 19 2.62 7.62 7.00
N GLY A 20 2.77 8.30 8.14
CA GLY A 20 1.75 8.43 9.16
C GLY A 20 0.38 8.57 8.51
N ALA A 21 -0.43 7.55 8.70
CA ALA A 21 -1.76 7.43 8.16
C ALA A 21 -2.58 8.68 8.52
N VAL A 22 -2.79 9.62 7.58
CA VAL A 22 -3.70 10.76 7.84
C VAL A 22 -5.11 10.18 8.05
N ASN A 23 -5.58 10.17 9.30
CA ASN A 23 -6.91 9.71 9.65
C ASN A 23 -7.88 10.89 9.63
N LEU A 24 -8.57 11.06 8.50
CA LEU A 24 -9.55 12.13 8.32
C LEU A 24 -10.86 11.87 9.09
N GLY A 25 -11.13 10.63 9.52
CA GLY A 25 -12.34 10.29 10.28
C GLY A 25 -12.37 10.92 11.67
N THR A 26 -11.20 11.16 12.24
CA THR A 26 -11.01 11.84 13.54
C THR A 26 -10.72 13.33 13.41
N ASP A 27 -10.79 13.88 12.20
CA ASP A 27 -10.48 15.28 11.97
C ASP A 27 -11.48 16.18 12.71
N PRO A 28 -11.03 17.10 13.58
CA PRO A 28 -11.95 17.96 14.33
C PRO A 28 -12.76 18.89 13.43
N ASP A 29 -12.27 19.20 12.23
CA ASP A 29 -12.94 20.01 11.21
C ASP A 29 -13.87 19.20 10.30
N LEU A 30 -13.95 17.86 10.42
CA LEU A 30 -15.00 17.06 9.78
C LEU A 30 -16.34 17.33 10.49
N VAL A 31 -17.30 17.89 9.74
CA VAL A 31 -18.58 18.36 10.32
C VAL A 31 -19.79 17.56 9.85
N ILE A 32 -19.71 16.92 8.69
CA ILE A 32 -20.73 16.01 8.18
C ILE A 32 -20.01 14.87 7.49
N TYR A 33 -20.38 13.65 7.83
CA TYR A 33 -19.98 12.46 7.08
C TYR A 33 -21.15 11.50 6.94
N PHE A 34 -21.58 11.25 5.70
CA PHE A 34 -22.55 10.22 5.35
C PHE A 34 -21.84 9.12 4.57
N SER A 35 -21.55 8.03 5.26
CA SER A 35 -20.99 6.81 4.65
C SER A 35 -22.03 5.99 3.90
N TYR A 36 -23.32 6.16 4.23
CA TYR A 36 -24.42 5.35 3.69
C TYR A 36 -24.26 3.83 3.84
N ASN A 37 -23.45 3.37 4.79
CA ASN A 37 -23.15 1.95 5.00
C ASN A 37 -24.24 1.16 5.74
N ASP A 38 -25.14 1.86 6.43
CA ASP A 38 -26.26 1.26 7.14
C ASP A 38 -27.58 1.47 6.38
N GLU A 39 -28.50 0.50 6.47
CA GLU A 39 -29.86 0.68 5.98
C GLU A 39 -30.55 1.86 6.69
N PHE A 40 -31.21 2.71 5.91
CA PHE A 40 -31.98 3.85 6.42
C PHE A 40 -33.34 3.96 5.73
N THR A 41 -34.27 4.69 6.37
CA THR A 41 -35.59 4.98 5.81
C THR A 41 -35.92 6.46 5.93
N ASP A 42 -35.97 6.99 7.16
CA ASP A 42 -36.37 8.38 7.41
C ASP A 42 -35.19 9.33 7.60
N MET A 43 -34.00 8.80 7.89
CA MET A 43 -32.84 9.59 8.29
C MET A 43 -31.53 8.86 7.94
N VAL A 44 -30.59 9.59 7.35
CA VAL A 44 -29.21 9.15 7.16
C VAL A 44 -28.38 9.69 8.33
N MET A 45 -27.68 8.78 9.01
CA MET A 45 -26.90 9.11 10.21
C MET A 45 -25.57 9.79 9.84
N ASP A 46 -25.25 10.85 10.56
CA ASP A 46 -23.94 11.50 10.50
C ASP A 46 -22.90 10.73 11.31
N GLN A 47 -21.82 10.36 10.65
CA GLN A 47 -20.71 9.56 11.17
C GLN A 47 -19.49 10.43 11.57
N SER A 48 -19.58 11.76 11.44
CA SER A 48 -18.51 12.68 11.90
C SER A 48 -18.46 12.88 13.42
N GLY A 49 -19.46 12.35 14.15
CA GLY A 49 -19.65 12.59 15.57
C GLY A 49 -20.26 13.95 15.93
N LYS A 50 -20.66 14.78 14.95
CA LYS A 50 -21.30 16.09 15.19
C LYS A 50 -22.84 16.05 15.20
N GLY A 51 -23.42 14.88 14.94
CA GLY A 51 -24.86 14.64 14.98
C GLY A 51 -25.64 15.44 13.94
N ARG A 52 -25.06 15.66 12.76
CA ARG A 52 -25.64 16.37 11.61
C ARG A 52 -26.42 15.42 10.68
N ASN A 53 -27.34 14.65 11.25
CA ASN A 53 -28.10 13.66 10.49
C ASN A 53 -28.93 14.32 9.37
N GLY A 54 -29.01 13.66 8.21
CA GLY A 54 -29.81 14.09 7.08
C GLY A 54 -31.22 13.50 7.14
N THR A 55 -32.25 14.34 7.24
CA THR A 55 -33.65 13.88 7.17
C THR A 55 -34.01 13.59 5.73
N VAL A 56 -34.54 12.39 5.45
CA VAL A 56 -34.92 11.98 4.10
C VAL A 56 -36.22 12.66 3.70
N GLU A 57 -36.16 13.48 2.65
CA GLU A 57 -37.31 14.09 2.01
C GLU A 57 -37.48 13.52 0.61
N GLY A 58 -38.63 12.91 0.32
CA GLY A 58 -38.90 12.22 -0.95
C GLY A 58 -38.40 10.77 -0.96
N GLU A 59 -38.12 10.24 -2.16
CA GLU A 59 -37.69 8.85 -2.34
C GLU A 59 -36.17 8.76 -2.42
N ILE A 60 -35.53 8.51 -1.27
CA ILE A 60 -34.14 8.08 -1.15
C ILE A 60 -34.15 6.66 -0.61
N THR A 61 -33.39 5.76 -1.24
CA THR A 61 -33.30 4.36 -0.81
C THR A 61 -31.84 3.96 -0.60
N PHE A 62 -31.61 3.06 0.34
CA PHE A 62 -30.32 2.42 0.53
C PHE A 62 -30.04 1.43 -0.61
N GLU A 63 -28.85 1.51 -1.19
CA GLU A 63 -28.32 0.58 -2.18
C GLU A 63 -27.16 -0.20 -1.52
N PRO A 64 -27.28 -1.53 -1.32
CA PRO A 64 -26.25 -2.32 -0.63
C PRO A 64 -24.94 -2.48 -1.40
N LEU A 65 -24.92 -2.15 -2.70
CA LEU A 65 -23.74 -2.22 -3.56
C LEU A 65 -23.34 -0.80 -4.01
N GLY A 66 -22.94 0.01 -3.03
CA GLY A 66 -22.29 1.30 -3.21
C GLY A 66 -20.88 1.17 -3.78
N LEU A 67 -20.11 2.26 -3.74
CA LEU A 67 -18.69 2.18 -4.09
C LEU A 67 -17.87 1.64 -2.91
N TYR A 68 -18.18 2.08 -1.69
CA TYR A 68 -17.53 1.67 -0.45
C TYR A 68 -18.57 1.14 0.54
N GLY A 69 -19.11 -0.05 0.27
CA GLY A 69 -20.18 -0.65 1.06
C GLY A 69 -21.55 -0.24 0.53
N GLY A 70 -22.31 0.56 1.28
CA GLY A 70 -23.64 1.02 0.89
C GLY A 70 -23.64 2.40 0.21
N ALA A 71 -24.72 2.76 -0.47
CA ALA A 71 -24.90 4.09 -1.06
C ALA A 71 -26.34 4.58 -0.92
N ALA A 72 -26.55 5.89 -1.03
CA ALA A 72 -27.88 6.48 -1.14
C ALA A 72 -28.29 6.69 -2.60
N LYS A 73 -29.43 6.12 -2.98
CA LYS A 73 -30.06 6.31 -4.29
C LYS A 73 -31.10 7.43 -4.23
N PHE A 74 -30.83 8.52 -4.93
CA PHE A 74 -31.70 9.70 -5.02
C PHE A 74 -32.54 9.68 -6.29
N THR A 75 -33.76 10.22 -6.19
CA THR A 75 -34.69 10.49 -7.28
C THR A 75 -34.86 11.98 -7.54
N LYS A 76 -35.55 12.35 -8.64
CA LYS A 76 -35.69 13.74 -9.10
C LYS A 76 -36.36 14.72 -8.12
N THR A 77 -36.99 14.25 -7.06
CA THR A 77 -37.67 15.10 -6.07
C THR A 77 -37.18 14.86 -4.65
N SER A 78 -36.08 14.12 -4.48
CA SER A 78 -35.60 13.72 -3.17
C SER A 78 -34.34 14.48 -2.73
N TYR A 79 -34.19 14.69 -1.43
CA TYR A 79 -33.00 15.30 -0.83
C TYR A 79 -32.87 14.93 0.64
N LEU A 80 -31.68 15.11 1.19
CA LEU A 80 -31.48 15.14 2.64
C LEU A 80 -31.60 16.58 3.12
N ASP A 81 -32.52 16.84 4.05
CA ASP A 81 -32.60 18.11 4.77
C ASP A 81 -31.68 18.07 5.99
N LEU A 82 -30.81 19.08 6.10
CA LEU A 82 -29.83 19.20 7.17
C LEU A 82 -30.27 20.16 8.28
N ASP A 83 -31.50 20.69 8.20
CA ASP A 83 -32.03 21.70 9.11
C ASP A 83 -31.06 22.88 9.29
N GLY A 84 -30.66 23.47 8.15
CA GLY A 84 -29.66 24.54 8.07
C GLY A 84 -29.75 25.63 9.15
N PRO A 85 -30.94 26.19 9.47
CA PRO A 85 -31.09 27.20 10.52
C PRO A 85 -30.67 26.73 11.93
N SER A 86 -30.67 25.43 12.19
CA SER A 86 -30.29 24.82 13.48
C SER A 86 -28.81 24.42 13.55
N VAL A 87 -28.04 24.60 12.48
CA VAL A 87 -26.60 24.27 12.45
C VAL A 87 -25.80 25.32 13.25
N PRO A 88 -25.01 24.91 14.26
CA PRO A 88 -24.14 25.81 15.01
C PRO A 88 -23.15 26.57 14.10
N PRO A 89 -22.93 27.88 14.32
CA PRO A 89 -22.04 28.68 13.47
C PRO A 89 -20.61 28.13 13.34
N GLU A 90 -20.08 27.46 14.37
CA GLU A 90 -18.77 26.83 14.37
C GLU A 90 -18.63 25.66 13.37
N TYR A 91 -19.75 25.06 12.94
CA TYR A 91 -19.77 23.99 11.95
C TYR A 91 -20.12 24.49 10.55
N ILE A 92 -20.31 25.80 10.38
CA ILE A 92 -20.58 26.42 9.08
C ILE A 92 -19.24 26.92 8.50
N PRO A 93 -18.78 26.36 7.36
CA PRO A 93 -17.52 26.79 6.74
C PRO A 93 -17.55 28.27 6.34
N THR A 94 -16.55 29.04 6.78
CA THR A 94 -16.43 30.49 6.50
C THR A 94 -15.09 30.86 5.87
N SER A 95 -13.99 30.54 6.56
CA SER A 95 -12.61 30.83 6.13
C SER A 95 -12.03 29.75 5.23
N ALA A 96 -12.50 28.52 5.33
CA ALA A 96 -12.10 27.43 4.47
C ALA A 96 -13.24 26.41 4.38
N ILE A 97 -13.20 25.55 3.37
CA ILE A 97 -14.17 24.46 3.17
C ILE A 97 -13.53 23.36 2.33
N THR A 98 -13.87 22.12 2.66
CA THR A 98 -13.80 21.00 1.71
C THR A 98 -15.17 20.35 1.65
N LEU A 99 -15.62 20.06 0.44
CA LEU A 99 -16.79 19.22 0.21
C LEU A 99 -16.40 18.15 -0.79
N ALA A 100 -16.70 16.90 -0.46
CA ALA A 100 -16.43 15.80 -1.36
C ALA A 100 -17.49 14.69 -1.26
N ALA A 101 -17.63 13.94 -2.34
CA ALA A 101 -18.53 12.80 -2.42
C ALA A 101 -18.16 11.92 -3.63
N TRP A 102 -18.38 10.63 -3.48
CA TRP A 102 -18.50 9.73 -4.63
C TRP A 102 -19.92 9.81 -5.18
N ALA A 103 -20.06 9.92 -6.49
CA ALA A 103 -21.37 9.98 -7.13
C ALA A 103 -21.38 9.26 -8.48
N LYS A 104 -22.37 8.37 -8.65
CA LYS A 104 -22.75 7.75 -9.92
C LYS A 104 -24.00 8.42 -10.44
N CYS A 105 -23.81 9.49 -11.19
CA CYS A 105 -24.87 10.39 -11.61
C CYS A 105 -25.55 9.91 -12.91
N GLU A 106 -26.88 9.78 -12.91
CA GLU A 106 -27.64 9.38 -14.09
C GLU A 106 -27.65 10.48 -15.17
N ASN A 107 -27.59 10.10 -16.45
CA ASN A 107 -27.71 11.06 -17.55
C ASN A 107 -29.17 11.50 -17.79
N THR A 108 -29.67 12.43 -16.98
CA THR A 108 -31.05 12.92 -17.11
C THR A 108 -31.21 14.04 -18.14
N GLY A 109 -30.10 14.59 -18.64
CA GLY A 109 -30.08 15.81 -19.48
C GLY A 109 -30.12 17.12 -18.69
N ASP A 110 -30.24 17.07 -17.36
CA ASP A 110 -30.33 18.25 -16.48
C ASP A 110 -29.04 18.48 -15.66
N HIS A 111 -29.03 19.50 -14.79
CA HIS A 111 -27.95 19.72 -13.81
C HIS A 111 -28.28 19.03 -12.50
N HIS A 112 -27.26 18.46 -11.84
CA HIS A 112 -27.40 17.72 -10.60
C HIS A 112 -26.58 18.39 -9.51
N ALA A 113 -27.22 18.82 -8.42
CA ALA A 113 -26.55 19.46 -7.29
C ALA A 113 -26.23 18.44 -6.19
N ILE A 114 -24.95 18.31 -5.83
CA ILE A 114 -24.52 17.41 -4.73
C ILE A 114 -24.96 17.98 -3.40
N PHE A 115 -24.74 19.28 -3.19
CA PHE A 115 -25.08 20.00 -1.97
C PHE A 115 -25.49 21.43 -2.30
N ASN A 116 -26.28 22.05 -1.42
CA ASN A 116 -26.56 23.46 -1.50
C ASN A 116 -26.89 24.05 -0.13
N ALA A 117 -26.43 25.28 0.12
CA ALA A 117 -26.79 26.06 1.30
C ALA A 117 -27.15 27.50 0.94
N ARG A 118 -28.05 28.10 1.73
CA ARG A 118 -28.55 29.46 1.49
C ARG A 118 -28.63 30.28 2.78
N ALA A 119 -28.04 31.47 2.73
CA ALA A 119 -27.99 32.40 3.86
C ALA A 119 -29.30 33.18 4.04
N ASN A 120 -29.50 33.76 5.22
CA ASN A 120 -30.63 34.62 5.59
C ASN A 120 -30.83 35.81 4.65
N ASP A 121 -29.75 36.36 4.09
CA ASP A 121 -29.80 37.46 3.12
C ASP A 121 -30.18 37.00 1.69
N SER A 122 -30.61 35.74 1.54
CA SER A 122 -30.94 35.07 0.29
C SER A 122 -29.75 34.72 -0.61
N THR A 123 -28.51 34.87 -0.15
CA THR A 123 -27.31 34.46 -0.89
C THR A 123 -27.25 32.94 -1.05
N TRP A 124 -26.99 32.49 -2.28
CA TRP A 124 -26.69 31.10 -2.58
C TRP A 124 -25.19 30.82 -2.39
N LEU A 125 -24.83 29.95 -1.45
CA LEU A 125 -23.47 29.89 -0.93
C LEU A 125 -22.57 28.91 -1.68
N VAL A 126 -23.01 27.64 -1.73
CA VAL A 126 -22.18 26.50 -2.12
C VAL A 126 -22.87 25.74 -3.27
N HIS A 127 -22.13 25.51 -4.36
CA HIS A 127 -22.65 24.91 -5.60
C HIS A 127 -21.68 23.89 -6.23
N PRO A 128 -21.61 22.67 -5.66
CA PRO A 128 -21.04 21.51 -6.32
C PRO A 128 -22.08 20.87 -7.26
N GLU A 129 -21.80 20.89 -8.56
CA GLU A 129 -22.76 20.40 -9.57
C GLU A 129 -22.09 19.51 -10.63
N PHE A 130 -22.78 18.44 -11.03
CA PHE A 130 -22.61 17.79 -12.34
C PHE A 130 -23.52 18.53 -13.34
N ARG A 131 -22.97 19.10 -14.41
CA ARG A 131 -23.73 19.96 -15.31
C ARG A 131 -24.12 19.19 -16.59
N SER A 132 -25.34 19.41 -17.07
CA SER A 132 -25.81 18.93 -18.40
C SER A 132 -24.90 19.25 -19.59
N GLY A 133 -24.02 20.24 -19.48
CA GLY A 133 -22.98 20.54 -20.48
C GLY A 133 -21.84 19.51 -20.54
N GLY A 134 -21.82 18.50 -19.66
CA GLY A 134 -20.78 17.49 -19.58
C GLY A 134 -19.57 17.91 -18.75
N ASN A 135 -19.69 18.93 -17.91
CA ASN A 135 -18.62 19.44 -17.05
C ASN A 135 -19.09 19.55 -15.59
N PHE A 136 -18.15 19.75 -14.67
CA PHE A 136 -18.43 19.98 -13.27
C PHE A 136 -18.47 21.48 -12.96
N ARG A 137 -19.13 21.84 -11.85
CA ARG A 137 -19.08 23.21 -11.30
C ARG A 137 -18.66 23.19 -9.84
N TRP A 138 -17.79 24.11 -9.46
CA TRP A 138 -17.51 24.50 -8.08
C TRP A 138 -17.63 26.02 -7.96
N LEU A 139 -18.64 26.49 -7.23
CA LEU A 139 -18.88 27.92 -7.00
C LEU A 139 -19.12 28.19 -5.52
N LEU A 140 -18.45 29.24 -5.04
CA LEU A 140 -18.68 29.83 -3.71
C LEU A 140 -19.05 31.31 -3.81
N ARG A 141 -19.88 31.78 -2.87
CA ARG A 141 -20.23 33.19 -2.71
C ARG A 141 -20.00 33.68 -1.28
N ALA A 142 -19.59 34.93 -1.18
CA ALA A 142 -19.58 35.71 0.05
C ALA A 142 -20.95 36.35 0.30
N ALA A 143 -21.15 36.86 1.51
CA ALA A 143 -22.36 37.59 1.92
C ALA A 143 -22.74 38.71 0.93
N GLY A 144 -24.04 38.97 0.79
CA GLY A 144 -24.58 39.92 -0.18
C GLY A 144 -24.53 39.45 -1.63
N GLY A 145 -24.35 38.15 -1.88
CA GLY A 145 -24.37 37.55 -3.22
C GLY A 145 -23.10 37.72 -4.05
N THR A 146 -22.02 38.22 -3.45
CA THR A 146 -20.74 38.46 -4.15
C THR A 146 -20.07 37.14 -4.49
N GLY A 147 -19.89 36.86 -5.79
CA GLY A 147 -19.21 35.64 -6.24
C GLY A 147 -17.73 35.67 -5.86
N MET A 148 -17.24 34.58 -5.26
CA MET A 148 -15.82 34.42 -4.95
C MET A 148 -15.08 33.81 -6.15
N PHE A 149 -15.64 32.75 -6.72
CA PHE A 149 -15.21 32.12 -7.97
C PHE A 149 -16.33 31.24 -8.54
N ASP A 150 -16.22 30.86 -9.81
CA ASP A 150 -17.12 29.94 -10.52
C ASP A 150 -16.26 29.07 -11.45
N ILE A 151 -15.77 27.95 -10.93
CA ILE A 151 -15.01 26.97 -11.71
C ILE A 151 -16.00 26.09 -12.44
N GLN A 152 -15.86 26.00 -13.76
CA GLN A 152 -16.66 25.14 -14.63
C GLN A 152 -15.73 24.34 -15.53
N ALA A 153 -15.32 23.15 -15.09
CA ALA A 153 -14.23 22.40 -15.69
C ALA A 153 -14.41 20.88 -15.53
N GLY A 154 -13.48 20.10 -16.11
CA GLY A 154 -13.53 18.64 -16.08
C GLY A 154 -14.55 18.05 -17.04
N THR A 155 -14.65 16.73 -17.05
CA THR A 155 -15.56 15.98 -17.93
C THR A 155 -16.38 15.00 -17.10
N VAL A 156 -17.70 15.13 -17.17
CA VAL A 156 -18.63 14.18 -16.56
C VAL A 156 -18.69 12.93 -17.42
N ILE A 157 -18.50 11.78 -16.79
CA ILE A 157 -18.85 10.48 -17.35
C ILE A 157 -20.11 10.04 -16.62
N TRP A 158 -21.24 10.03 -17.34
CA TRP A 158 -22.52 9.67 -16.76
C TRP A 158 -22.61 8.18 -16.50
N ASP A 159 -23.40 7.80 -15.49
CA ASP A 159 -23.65 6.41 -15.12
C ASP A 159 -22.38 5.64 -14.68
N GLU A 160 -21.29 6.36 -14.35
CA GLU A 160 -20.06 5.85 -13.76
C GLU A 160 -19.76 6.56 -12.42
N TRP A 161 -19.10 5.87 -11.48
CA TRP A 161 -18.67 6.48 -10.22
C TRP A 161 -17.59 7.52 -10.47
N MET A 162 -17.81 8.73 -9.97
CA MET A 162 -16.87 9.84 -10.06
C MET A 162 -16.72 10.48 -8.68
N HIS A 163 -15.48 10.67 -8.22
CA HIS A 163 -15.20 11.39 -6.98
C HIS A 163 -15.18 12.89 -7.29
N TYR A 164 -16.08 13.64 -6.67
CA TYR A 164 -16.10 15.09 -6.71
C TYR A 164 -15.45 15.63 -5.44
N ALA A 165 -14.53 16.59 -5.55
CA ALA A 165 -14.11 17.39 -4.39
C ALA A 165 -13.88 18.86 -4.73
N GLY A 166 -14.39 19.76 -3.89
CA GLY A 166 -14.18 21.20 -3.99
C GLY A 166 -13.56 21.74 -2.70
N THR A 167 -12.45 22.47 -2.83
CA THR A 167 -11.77 23.13 -1.71
C THR A 167 -11.78 24.64 -1.85
N TYR A 168 -11.70 25.34 -0.72
CA TYR A 168 -11.35 26.76 -0.66
C TYR A 168 -10.63 27.07 0.65
N ASP A 169 -9.61 27.92 0.57
CA ASP A 169 -8.87 28.42 1.73
C ASP A 169 -8.58 29.92 1.60
N LYS A 170 -9.05 30.69 2.59
CA LYS A 170 -8.84 32.12 2.73
C LYS A 170 -7.38 32.49 2.94
N ALA A 171 -6.60 31.68 3.66
CA ALA A 171 -5.19 31.97 3.97
C ALA A 171 -4.34 32.04 2.69
N VAL A 172 -4.60 31.13 1.74
CA VAL A 172 -3.94 31.11 0.42
C VAL A 172 -4.74 31.80 -0.69
N ALA A 173 -5.98 32.21 -0.39
CA ALA A 173 -6.92 32.88 -1.30
C ALA A 173 -7.16 32.10 -2.62
N LYS A 174 -7.41 30.79 -2.50
CA LYS A 174 -7.66 29.91 -3.65
C LYS A 174 -8.84 28.99 -3.43
N GLY A 175 -9.60 28.74 -4.49
CA GLY A 175 -10.56 27.65 -4.58
C GLY A 175 -10.13 26.65 -5.64
N THR A 176 -10.26 25.36 -5.37
CA THR A 176 -9.81 24.29 -6.28
C THR A 176 -10.90 23.25 -6.48
N LEU A 177 -11.04 22.78 -7.72
CA LEU A 177 -11.88 21.64 -8.08
C LEU A 177 -10.96 20.44 -8.35
N HIS A 178 -11.27 19.34 -7.69
CA HIS A 178 -10.64 18.04 -7.89
C HIS A 178 -11.68 17.05 -8.38
N ILE A 179 -11.30 16.18 -9.32
CA ILE A 179 -12.14 15.08 -9.82
C ILE A 179 -11.31 13.81 -9.86
N ASN A 180 -11.81 12.73 -9.28
CA ASN A 180 -11.09 11.44 -9.15
C ASN A 180 -9.69 11.63 -8.53
N GLY A 181 -9.62 12.49 -7.50
CA GLY A 181 -8.39 12.78 -6.77
C GLY A 181 -7.49 13.82 -7.45
N GLU A 182 -7.70 14.14 -8.73
CA GLU A 182 -6.81 15.02 -9.50
C GLU A 182 -7.25 16.48 -9.50
N ILE A 183 -6.30 17.43 -9.42
CA ILE A 183 -6.58 18.86 -9.58
C ILE A 183 -7.02 19.15 -11.01
N ILE A 184 -8.28 19.53 -11.19
CA ILE A 184 -8.81 19.92 -12.51
C ILE A 184 -8.57 21.40 -12.76
N GLN A 185 -8.86 22.25 -11.78
CA GLN A 185 -8.67 23.70 -11.92
C GLN A 185 -8.60 24.39 -10.56
N THR A 186 -7.73 25.39 -10.46
CA THR A 186 -7.66 26.33 -9.34
C THR A 186 -8.03 27.75 -9.79
N ALA A 187 -8.82 28.45 -8.97
CA ALA A 187 -9.16 29.85 -9.15
C ALA A 187 -8.57 30.71 -8.03
N ASN A 188 -8.03 31.86 -8.40
CA ASN A 188 -7.64 32.88 -7.42
C ASN A 188 -8.89 33.58 -6.87
N VAL A 189 -8.90 33.80 -5.57
CA VAL A 189 -9.96 34.50 -4.84
C VAL A 189 -9.40 35.82 -4.31
N THR A 190 -10.27 36.81 -4.09
CA THR A 190 -9.85 38.05 -3.42
C THR A 190 -9.35 37.70 -2.01
N ALA A 191 -8.13 38.14 -1.67
CA ALA A 191 -7.54 37.86 -0.37
C ALA A 191 -8.44 38.35 0.77
N GLY A 192 -8.67 37.48 1.76
CA GLY A 192 -9.52 37.77 2.90
C GLY A 192 -11.04 37.65 2.65
N ALA A 193 -11.48 37.22 1.46
CA ALA A 193 -12.89 36.88 1.24
C ALA A 193 -13.35 35.78 2.21
N GLU A 194 -14.63 35.78 2.56
CA GLU A 194 -15.24 34.78 3.46
C GLU A 194 -16.53 34.29 2.83
N ILE A 195 -16.80 33.00 2.98
CA ILE A 195 -18.11 32.41 2.68
C ILE A 195 -19.09 32.97 3.72
N ALA A 196 -20.35 33.24 3.33
CA ALA A 196 -21.32 33.70 4.31
C ALA A 196 -21.54 32.63 5.41
N GLY A 197 -21.46 33.04 6.67
CA GLY A 197 -21.42 32.13 7.83
C GLY A 197 -22.77 31.72 8.40
N ASP A 198 -23.81 31.59 7.58
CA ASP A 198 -25.11 31.09 8.04
C ASP A 198 -25.86 30.33 6.94
N TRP A 199 -26.65 29.32 7.34
CA TRP A 199 -27.53 28.55 6.45
C TRP A 199 -29.00 28.82 6.77
N GLY A 200 -29.35 30.06 7.10
CA GLY A 200 -30.67 30.41 7.66
C GLY A 200 -31.88 30.19 6.74
N LEU A 201 -31.68 29.95 5.45
CA LEU A 201 -32.74 29.54 4.52
C LEU A 201 -32.67 28.05 4.12
N GLY A 202 -31.76 27.29 4.73
CA GLY A 202 -31.63 25.84 4.58
C GLY A 202 -30.27 25.39 4.06
N ALA A 203 -30.01 24.10 4.22
CA ALA A 203 -28.92 23.35 3.62
C ALA A 203 -29.43 21.95 3.25
N ARG A 204 -29.05 21.45 2.07
CA ARG A 204 -29.55 20.20 1.50
C ARG A 204 -28.45 19.41 0.77
N VAL A 205 -28.53 18.09 0.83
CA VAL A 205 -27.77 17.18 -0.04
C VAL A 205 -28.71 16.60 -1.10
N GLY A 206 -28.27 16.60 -2.36
CA GLY A 206 -29.00 16.00 -3.48
C GLY A 206 -30.06 16.87 -4.15
N TYR A 207 -30.36 18.07 -3.65
CA TYR A 207 -31.26 19.00 -4.35
C TYR A 207 -31.06 20.43 -3.84
N ASN A 208 -31.02 21.40 -4.74
CA ASN A 208 -30.94 22.79 -4.36
C ASN A 208 -32.28 23.34 -3.79
N ILE A 209 -32.20 24.41 -3.00
CA ILE A 209 -33.33 24.90 -2.18
C ILE A 209 -34.51 25.45 -3.00
N ASP A 210 -34.30 25.84 -4.27
CA ASP A 210 -35.38 26.31 -5.18
C ASP A 210 -36.01 25.17 -6.00
N ASN A 211 -35.61 23.92 -5.75
CA ASN A 211 -36.08 22.73 -6.44
C ASN A 211 -35.79 22.74 -7.97
N ALA A 212 -34.68 23.33 -8.42
CA ALA A 212 -34.36 23.44 -9.84
C ALA A 212 -33.28 22.47 -10.37
N ARG A 213 -32.45 21.86 -9.51
CA ARG A 213 -31.29 21.04 -9.89
C ARG A 213 -31.25 19.75 -9.05
N PRO A 214 -32.11 18.77 -9.33
CA PRO A 214 -32.14 17.53 -8.57
C PRO A 214 -30.94 16.66 -8.91
N PHE A 215 -30.33 16.06 -7.89
CA PHE A 215 -29.45 14.91 -8.07
C PHE A 215 -30.29 13.66 -8.30
N THR A 216 -29.85 12.79 -9.18
CA THR A 216 -30.51 11.52 -9.52
C THR A 216 -29.40 10.54 -9.85
N GLY A 217 -29.41 9.40 -9.16
CA GLY A 217 -28.31 8.44 -9.16
C GLY A 217 -27.90 8.03 -7.75
N LEU A 218 -26.70 7.46 -7.63
CA LEU A 218 -26.13 7.01 -6.36
C LEU A 218 -25.12 8.03 -5.83
N MET A 219 -25.15 8.30 -4.53
CA MET A 219 -24.13 9.06 -3.81
C MET A 219 -23.59 8.22 -2.66
N ASP A 220 -22.29 8.30 -2.47
CA ASP A 220 -21.53 7.57 -1.47
C ASP A 220 -20.47 8.49 -0.84
N GLU A 221 -20.05 8.21 0.39
CA GLU A 221 -18.98 8.91 1.10
C GLU A 221 -19.10 10.46 1.05
N PHE A 222 -20.29 11.02 1.31
CA PHE A 222 -20.47 12.47 1.34
C PHE A 222 -19.83 13.06 2.59
N CYS A 223 -18.92 14.01 2.43
CA CYS A 223 -18.27 14.68 3.55
C CYS A 223 -18.15 16.20 3.37
N LEU A 224 -18.14 16.89 4.51
CA LEU A 224 -17.97 18.34 4.61
C LEU A 224 -16.97 18.66 5.73
N PHE A 225 -15.97 19.48 5.42
CA PHE A 225 -14.98 19.97 6.36
C PHE A 225 -15.00 21.50 6.47
N THR A 226 -14.69 22.04 7.65
CA THR A 226 -14.46 23.48 7.90
C THR A 226 -13.05 23.96 7.57
N ARG A 227 -12.19 23.05 7.07
CA ARG A 227 -10.85 23.34 6.53
C ARG A 227 -10.69 22.90 5.08
N ALA A 228 -9.69 23.44 4.40
CA ALA A 228 -9.27 22.91 3.10
C ALA A 228 -8.35 21.71 3.31
N LEU A 229 -8.70 20.58 2.69
CA LEU A 229 -7.84 19.42 2.62
C LEU A 229 -6.68 19.66 1.63
N SER A 230 -5.52 19.08 1.90
CA SER A 230 -4.39 19.04 0.97
C SER A 230 -4.67 18.13 -0.22
N GLN A 231 -3.81 18.18 -1.25
CA GLN A 231 -3.95 17.29 -2.40
C GLN A 231 -3.83 15.82 -2.01
N GLU A 232 -2.91 15.51 -1.11
CA GLU A 232 -2.66 14.17 -0.58
C GLU A 232 -3.87 13.68 0.24
N GLU A 233 -4.46 14.55 1.06
CA GLU A 233 -5.68 14.23 1.81
C GLU A 233 -6.89 14.00 0.88
N ILE A 234 -6.99 14.74 -0.23
CA ILE A 234 -8.01 14.50 -1.25
C ILE A 234 -7.79 13.16 -1.97
N GLN A 235 -6.54 12.74 -2.19
CA GLN A 235 -6.23 11.42 -2.74
C GLN A 235 -6.63 10.31 -1.76
N VAL A 236 -6.32 10.47 -0.47
CA VAL A 236 -6.74 9.53 0.59
C VAL A 236 -8.27 9.40 0.65
N LEU A 237 -8.99 10.52 0.58
CA LEU A 237 -10.46 10.52 0.57
C LEU A 237 -11.02 9.84 -0.69
N MET A 238 -10.40 10.10 -1.86
CA MET A 238 -10.80 9.46 -3.11
C MET A 238 -10.64 7.95 -3.05
N GLU A 239 -9.51 7.44 -2.56
CA GLU A 239 -9.25 6.00 -2.47
C GLU A 239 -10.17 5.27 -1.47
N GLY A 240 -11.04 6.01 -0.75
CA GLY A 240 -12.02 5.47 0.20
C GLY A 240 -11.37 4.86 1.44
N ILE A 241 -10.11 5.18 1.69
CA ILE A 241 -9.31 4.48 2.69
C ILE A 241 -9.63 4.93 4.12
N ARG A 242 -10.16 6.13 4.39
CA ARG A 242 -10.22 6.65 5.79
C ARG A 242 -11.29 7.68 6.11
N LEU A 243 -12.52 7.22 6.31
CA LEU A 243 -13.44 7.83 7.27
C LEU A 243 -14.05 6.75 8.19
N THR A 244 -13.32 5.68 8.49
CA THR A 244 -13.79 4.66 9.44
C THR A 244 -14.06 5.32 10.80
N PRO A 245 -15.29 5.27 11.34
CA PRO A 245 -15.58 5.79 12.68
C PRO A 245 -14.63 5.18 13.70
N ALA A 246 -14.24 5.95 14.71
CA ALA A 246 -13.25 5.52 15.71
C ALA A 246 -13.67 4.22 16.43
N GLU A 247 -14.97 3.94 16.47
CA GLU A 247 -15.56 2.75 17.08
C GLU A 247 -15.32 1.46 16.29
N LEU A 248 -14.97 1.52 15.00
CA LEU A 248 -14.90 0.35 14.11
C LEU A 248 -13.48 -0.17 13.89
N ALA A 249 -13.38 -1.47 13.63
CA ALA A 249 -12.16 -2.09 13.15
C ALA A 249 -11.71 -1.48 11.81
N SER A 250 -10.41 -1.32 11.64
CA SER A 250 -9.79 -0.74 10.44
C SER A 250 -8.53 -1.49 10.01
N ASN A 251 -7.91 -1.09 8.90
CA ASN A 251 -6.67 -1.68 8.36
C ASN A 251 -6.71 -3.23 8.30
N PRO A 252 -7.67 -3.81 7.55
CA PRO A 252 -7.77 -5.25 7.41
C PRO A 252 -6.53 -5.85 6.74
N ASN A 253 -6.11 -7.00 7.23
CA ASN A 253 -5.18 -7.90 6.58
C ASN A 253 -5.77 -9.32 6.61
N PRO A 254 -6.02 -9.98 5.47
CA PRO A 254 -5.81 -9.51 4.11
C PRO A 254 -6.56 -8.22 3.80
N ALA A 255 -5.95 -7.34 3.00
CA ALA A 255 -6.59 -6.10 2.58
C ALA A 255 -7.92 -6.39 1.86
N HIS A 256 -8.86 -5.44 1.91
CA HIS A 256 -10.10 -5.56 1.17
C HIS A 256 -9.82 -5.72 -0.33
N GLU A 257 -10.48 -6.68 -0.97
CA GLU A 257 -10.30 -7.09 -2.37
C GLU A 257 -8.92 -7.66 -2.70
N ALA A 258 -8.12 -8.02 -1.69
CA ALA A 258 -6.84 -8.70 -1.92
C ALA A 258 -7.07 -10.00 -2.71
N ASN A 259 -6.18 -10.26 -3.67
CA ASN A 259 -6.16 -11.49 -4.45
C ASN A 259 -4.91 -12.30 -4.13
N ASP A 260 -4.94 -13.58 -4.47
CA ASP A 260 -3.83 -14.51 -4.23
C ASP A 260 -3.39 -14.59 -2.76
N VAL A 261 -4.36 -14.51 -1.85
CA VAL A 261 -4.14 -14.62 -0.42
C VAL A 261 -3.89 -16.08 -0.02
N SER A 262 -2.91 -16.35 0.84
CA SER A 262 -2.65 -17.71 1.27
C SER A 262 -3.88 -18.35 1.90
N CYS A 263 -4.15 -19.61 1.58
CA CYS A 263 -5.23 -20.37 2.21
C CYS A 263 -5.00 -20.58 3.73
N GLN A 264 -3.78 -20.33 4.23
CA GLN A 264 -3.42 -20.40 5.64
C GLN A 264 -3.33 -19.02 6.31
N THR A 265 -3.76 -17.96 5.62
CA THR A 265 -3.65 -16.59 6.16
C THR A 265 -4.35 -16.46 7.51
N ALA A 266 -3.71 -15.77 8.44
CA ALA A 266 -4.41 -15.16 9.55
C ALA A 266 -5.17 -13.92 9.05
N LEU A 267 -6.30 -13.62 9.67
CA LEU A 267 -6.97 -12.34 9.55
C LEU A 267 -6.47 -11.45 10.69
N SER A 268 -6.16 -10.19 10.43
CA SER A 268 -5.79 -9.21 11.44
C SER A 268 -6.35 -7.83 11.10
N TRP A 269 -6.59 -7.02 12.12
CA TRP A 269 -7.15 -5.67 11.96
C TRP A 269 -6.57 -4.76 13.04
N THR A 270 -6.73 -3.45 12.85
CA THR A 270 -6.58 -2.45 13.91
C THR A 270 -7.91 -2.33 14.66
N PRO A 271 -7.95 -2.58 15.98
CA PRO A 271 -9.15 -2.38 16.79
C PRO A 271 -9.71 -0.97 16.74
N GLY A 272 -11.03 -0.84 16.90
CA GLY A 272 -11.66 0.44 17.23
C GLY A 272 -11.16 1.00 18.58
N GLU A 273 -11.17 2.32 18.75
CA GLU A 273 -10.65 3.05 19.91
C GLU A 273 -11.22 2.57 21.25
N TYR A 274 -12.49 2.14 21.26
CA TYR A 274 -13.21 1.73 22.47
C TYR A 274 -13.36 0.21 22.61
N ALA A 275 -12.80 -0.56 21.66
CA ALA A 275 -12.96 -2.00 21.61
C ALA A 275 -12.28 -2.70 22.80
N ALA A 276 -13.02 -3.55 23.50
CA ALA A 276 -12.49 -4.48 24.49
C ALA A 276 -12.39 -5.91 23.96
N THR A 277 -13.30 -6.30 23.06
CA THR A 277 -13.31 -7.61 22.40
C THR A 277 -13.89 -7.51 20.99
N HIS A 278 -13.66 -8.53 20.17
CA HIS A 278 -14.04 -8.59 18.76
C HIS A 278 -14.93 -9.81 18.47
N ASP A 279 -15.98 -9.63 17.67
CA ASP A 279 -16.69 -10.74 17.03
C ASP A 279 -16.27 -10.84 15.57
N VAL A 280 -15.77 -12.01 15.16
CA VAL A 280 -15.21 -12.27 13.83
C VAL A 280 -16.21 -13.04 13.00
N TYR A 281 -16.58 -12.47 11.85
CA TYR A 281 -17.45 -13.11 10.86
C TYR A 281 -16.65 -13.40 9.59
N LEU A 282 -16.75 -14.62 9.06
CA LEU A 282 -16.06 -15.07 7.85
C LEU A 282 -16.95 -16.06 7.09
N GLY A 283 -17.14 -15.85 5.79
CA GLY A 283 -17.94 -16.73 4.95
C GLY A 283 -17.75 -16.47 3.45
N THR A 284 -18.39 -17.28 2.61
CA THR A 284 -18.29 -17.18 1.13
C THR A 284 -19.49 -16.49 0.49
N VAL A 285 -20.51 -16.14 1.28
CA VAL A 285 -21.72 -15.45 0.85
C VAL A 285 -21.75 -14.05 1.48
N LEU A 286 -21.65 -13.03 0.64
CA LEU A 286 -21.62 -11.62 1.05
C LEU A 286 -22.77 -11.27 1.99
N ASP A 287 -24.01 -11.58 1.58
CA ASP A 287 -25.22 -11.26 2.33
C ASP A 287 -25.28 -11.92 3.71
N ASP A 288 -24.70 -13.11 3.86
CA ASP A 288 -24.68 -13.81 5.15
C ASP A 288 -23.72 -13.12 6.11
N VAL A 289 -22.52 -12.76 5.63
CA VAL A 289 -21.51 -12.04 6.44
C VAL A 289 -22.00 -10.64 6.79
N ASN A 290 -22.58 -9.90 5.84
CA ASN A 290 -23.06 -8.54 6.10
C ASN A 290 -24.23 -8.50 7.09
N ASN A 291 -25.11 -9.49 7.09
CA ASN A 291 -26.33 -9.45 7.90
C ASN A 291 -26.27 -10.29 9.18
N ALA A 292 -25.19 -11.05 9.40
CA ALA A 292 -25.02 -11.84 10.61
C ALA A 292 -24.93 -10.96 11.88
N SER A 293 -25.30 -11.52 13.02
CA SER A 293 -25.15 -10.95 14.36
C SER A 293 -24.98 -12.07 15.39
N ARG A 294 -24.67 -11.75 16.66
CA ARG A 294 -24.67 -12.74 17.75
C ARG A 294 -25.97 -13.55 17.86
N THR A 295 -27.12 -12.92 17.59
CA THR A 295 -28.44 -13.55 17.72
C THR A 295 -28.93 -14.24 16.45
N ASP A 296 -28.35 -13.89 15.30
CA ASP A 296 -28.55 -14.53 14.00
C ASP A 296 -27.20 -14.70 13.30
N PRO A 297 -26.41 -15.72 13.65
CA PRO A 297 -25.02 -15.82 13.21
C PRO A 297 -24.87 -16.28 11.76
N ARG A 298 -25.96 -16.71 11.09
CA ARG A 298 -26.00 -17.21 9.70
C ARG A 298 -24.93 -18.25 9.31
N GLY A 299 -24.31 -18.91 10.30
CA GLY A 299 -23.21 -19.85 10.10
C GLY A 299 -21.85 -19.22 9.82
N VAL A 300 -21.72 -17.89 9.91
CA VAL A 300 -20.49 -17.15 9.55
C VAL A 300 -19.81 -16.48 10.75
N LEU A 301 -20.41 -16.47 11.95
CA LEU A 301 -19.74 -16.06 13.19
C LEU A 301 -18.71 -17.13 13.60
N VAL A 302 -17.44 -16.90 13.30
CA VAL A 302 -16.35 -17.88 13.51
C VAL A 302 -15.62 -17.71 14.83
N SER A 303 -15.67 -16.52 15.43
CA SER A 303 -15.11 -16.24 16.77
C SER A 303 -15.94 -15.16 17.45
N GLN A 304 -16.27 -15.32 18.74
CA GLN A 304 -17.08 -14.36 19.50
C GLN A 304 -16.33 -13.91 20.75
N GLY A 305 -16.27 -12.59 20.98
CA GLY A 305 -15.65 -12.00 22.16
C GLY A 305 -14.13 -12.23 22.26
N GLN A 306 -13.46 -12.23 21.12
CA GLN A 306 -12.02 -12.45 21.03
C GLN A 306 -11.24 -11.25 21.59
N SER A 307 -10.15 -11.48 22.32
CA SER A 307 -9.30 -10.41 22.87
C SER A 307 -8.25 -9.93 21.89
N GLU A 308 -7.67 -10.84 21.10
CA GLU A 308 -6.63 -10.51 20.13
C GLU A 308 -7.26 -9.95 18.85
N ALA A 309 -6.62 -8.95 18.26
CA ALA A 309 -6.99 -8.37 16.97
C ALA A 309 -6.54 -9.23 15.76
N THR A 310 -6.43 -10.55 15.98
CA THR A 310 -6.01 -11.53 14.98
C THR A 310 -6.83 -12.83 15.09
N TYR A 311 -7.25 -13.39 13.97
CA TYR A 311 -7.97 -14.66 13.89
C TYR A 311 -7.28 -15.60 12.92
N VAL A 312 -6.87 -16.77 13.39
CA VAL A 312 -6.30 -17.82 12.55
C VAL A 312 -7.39 -18.86 12.24
N PRO A 313 -7.79 -19.03 10.96
CA PRO A 313 -8.70 -20.09 10.56
C PRO A 313 -8.20 -21.45 11.03
N GLN A 314 -9.08 -22.21 11.70
CA GLN A 314 -8.71 -23.53 12.26
C GLN A 314 -8.46 -24.59 11.19
N THR A 315 -8.99 -24.37 10.00
CA THR A 315 -8.75 -25.18 8.81
C THR A 315 -8.30 -24.25 7.69
N PRO A 316 -7.37 -24.69 6.82
CA PRO A 316 -7.05 -23.92 5.61
C PRO A 316 -8.31 -23.59 4.83
N LEU A 317 -8.36 -22.36 4.31
CA LEU A 317 -9.40 -21.90 3.41
C LEU A 317 -9.34 -22.66 2.07
N GLU A 318 -10.44 -22.66 1.33
CA GLU A 318 -10.51 -23.34 0.03
C GLU A 318 -9.75 -22.56 -1.04
N TYR A 319 -9.03 -23.23 -1.94
CA TYR A 319 -8.28 -22.59 -3.03
C TYR A 319 -9.19 -21.89 -4.03
N GLY A 320 -8.77 -20.71 -4.50
CA GLY A 320 -9.47 -19.91 -5.52
C GLY A 320 -10.85 -19.43 -5.10
N GLN A 321 -11.17 -19.50 -3.81
CA GLN A 321 -12.46 -19.11 -3.24
C GLN A 321 -12.42 -17.65 -2.78
N MET A 322 -13.49 -16.93 -3.11
CA MET A 322 -13.79 -15.61 -2.55
C MET A 322 -14.36 -15.73 -1.14
N TYR A 323 -13.79 -14.99 -0.20
CA TYR A 323 -14.30 -14.85 1.16
C TYR A 323 -14.67 -13.40 1.46
N TYR A 324 -15.69 -13.25 2.30
CA TYR A 324 -16.13 -12.00 2.89
C TYR A 324 -15.95 -12.12 4.41
N TRP A 325 -15.53 -11.03 5.05
CA TRP A 325 -15.33 -11.01 6.48
C TRP A 325 -15.63 -9.65 7.08
N ARG A 326 -15.93 -9.63 8.38
CA ARG A 326 -16.33 -8.43 9.12
C ARG A 326 -15.94 -8.61 10.58
N ILE A 327 -15.58 -7.51 11.23
CA ILE A 327 -15.25 -7.48 12.66
C ILE A 327 -16.23 -6.56 13.38
N ASP A 328 -17.07 -7.11 14.25
CA ASP A 328 -17.89 -6.25 15.13
C ASP A 328 -17.10 -5.95 16.41
N GLU A 329 -16.95 -4.67 16.70
CA GLU A 329 -16.22 -4.17 17.87
C GLU A 329 -17.14 -4.09 19.09
N VAL A 330 -16.64 -4.53 20.25
CA VAL A 330 -17.45 -4.65 21.47
C VAL A 330 -16.79 -3.88 22.60
N ASN A 331 -17.48 -2.86 23.10
CA ASN A 331 -17.00 -2.02 24.21
C ASN A 331 -16.82 -2.80 25.52
N ALA A 332 -16.01 -2.22 26.40
CA ALA A 332 -15.88 -2.68 27.78
C ALA A 332 -17.22 -2.57 28.55
N ALA A 333 -17.31 -3.22 29.70
CA ALA A 333 -18.44 -3.01 30.61
C ALA A 333 -18.47 -1.55 31.13
N PRO A 334 -19.65 -0.95 31.39
CA PRO A 334 -20.96 -1.61 31.51
C PRO A 334 -21.88 -1.53 30.28
N ASP A 335 -21.54 -0.75 29.26
CA ASP A 335 -22.41 -0.56 28.10
C ASP A 335 -22.34 -1.76 27.14
N SER A 336 -21.15 -2.36 26.95
CA SER A 336 -20.94 -3.52 26.09
C SER A 336 -21.58 -3.37 24.70
N THR A 337 -21.61 -2.12 24.23
CA THR A 337 -22.15 -1.74 22.93
C THR A 337 -21.40 -2.49 21.84
N ILE A 338 -22.14 -3.03 20.87
CA ILE A 338 -21.58 -3.72 19.70
C ILE A 338 -21.70 -2.78 18.52
N PHE A 339 -20.57 -2.45 17.91
CA PHE A 339 -20.49 -1.68 16.68
C PHE A 339 -20.27 -2.65 15.52
N LYS A 340 -21.21 -2.67 14.58
CA LYS A 340 -21.11 -3.52 13.40
C LYS A 340 -19.96 -3.02 12.51
N GLY A 341 -19.03 -3.90 12.16
CA GLY A 341 -17.87 -3.55 11.35
C GLY A 341 -18.15 -3.31 9.88
N LEU A 342 -17.12 -2.81 9.19
CA LEU A 342 -17.09 -2.73 7.73
C LEU A 342 -16.94 -4.12 7.11
N LEU A 343 -17.57 -4.33 5.96
CA LEU A 343 -17.46 -5.57 5.20
C LEU A 343 -16.20 -5.55 4.34
N TRP A 344 -15.36 -6.57 4.50
CA TRP A 344 -14.15 -6.78 3.72
C TRP A 344 -14.23 -8.08 2.93
N SER A 345 -13.35 -8.24 1.96
CA SER A 345 -13.31 -9.40 1.07
C SER A 345 -11.88 -9.72 0.64
N PHE A 346 -11.63 -10.96 0.26
CA PHE A 346 -10.40 -11.37 -0.41
C PHE A 346 -10.60 -12.66 -1.22
N ALA A 347 -9.78 -12.86 -2.24
CA ALA A 347 -9.66 -14.10 -2.99
C ALA A 347 -8.44 -14.88 -2.50
N THR A 348 -8.67 -16.14 -2.12
CA THR A 348 -7.57 -17.06 -1.83
C THR A 348 -6.83 -17.44 -3.12
N GLU A 349 -5.56 -17.81 -2.95
CA GLU A 349 -4.71 -18.33 -4.02
C GLU A 349 -5.36 -19.50 -4.76
N PRO A 350 -5.21 -19.61 -6.10
CA PRO A 350 -5.67 -20.77 -6.83
C PRO A 350 -4.83 -22.01 -6.50
N PHE A 351 -5.40 -23.18 -6.77
CA PHE A 351 -4.68 -24.46 -6.61
C PHE A 351 -3.51 -24.58 -7.60
N ALA A 352 -3.74 -24.16 -8.84
CA ALA A 352 -2.76 -24.17 -9.94
C ALA A 352 -2.78 -22.83 -10.69
N TYR A 353 -1.64 -22.43 -11.23
CA TYR A 353 -1.41 -21.14 -11.87
C TYR A 353 -1.10 -21.32 -13.35
N PRO A 354 -1.43 -20.35 -14.22
CA PRO A 354 -1.01 -20.39 -15.61
C PRO A 354 0.52 -20.36 -15.72
N VAL A 355 1.07 -21.16 -16.62
CA VAL A 355 2.48 -21.06 -17.03
C VAL A 355 2.60 -19.85 -17.95
N GLU A 356 3.53 -18.97 -17.63
CA GLU A 356 3.83 -17.74 -18.39
C GLU A 356 5.14 -17.90 -19.19
N ASP A 357 5.47 -16.90 -20.00
CA ASP A 357 6.72 -16.82 -20.79
C ASP A 357 6.97 -18.03 -21.71
N ILE A 358 5.89 -18.60 -22.25
CA ILE A 358 5.95 -19.78 -23.12
C ILE A 358 6.47 -19.39 -24.52
N VAL A 359 7.52 -20.09 -24.96
CA VAL A 359 8.01 -20.01 -26.34
C VAL A 359 7.31 -21.07 -27.18
N VAL A 360 6.59 -20.63 -28.22
CA VAL A 360 5.83 -21.54 -29.10
C VAL A 360 6.51 -21.68 -30.46
N THR A 361 6.64 -22.93 -30.93
CA THR A 361 7.20 -23.26 -32.25
C THR A 361 6.35 -24.31 -32.96
N THR A 362 6.46 -24.40 -34.28
CA THR A 362 5.73 -25.39 -35.10
C THR A 362 6.55 -25.78 -36.33
N ASN A 363 6.35 -26.98 -36.86
CA ASN A 363 6.87 -27.38 -38.18
C ASN A 363 5.97 -26.95 -39.36
N ALA A 364 4.81 -26.36 -39.09
CA ALA A 364 3.85 -25.95 -40.12
C ALA A 364 4.10 -24.49 -40.58
N VAL A 365 3.62 -24.17 -41.78
CA VAL A 365 3.72 -22.82 -42.35
C VAL A 365 2.50 -22.02 -41.89
N SER A 366 2.72 -21.05 -40.99
CA SER A 366 1.65 -20.23 -40.42
C SER A 366 1.13 -19.20 -41.42
N ALA A 367 -0.17 -18.92 -41.36
CA ALA A 367 -0.80 -17.87 -42.13
C ALA A 367 -0.36 -16.48 -41.63
N ALA A 368 -0.34 -15.49 -42.53
CA ALA A 368 0.10 -14.13 -42.19
C ALA A 368 -0.79 -13.51 -41.10
N GLY A 369 -0.20 -13.17 -39.95
CA GLY A 369 -0.91 -12.61 -38.80
C GLY A 369 -1.59 -13.63 -37.88
N SER A 370 -1.40 -14.92 -38.13
CA SER A 370 -1.97 -16.04 -37.34
C SER A 370 -0.85 -17.03 -36.97
N GLY A 371 0.22 -16.52 -36.34
CA GLY A 371 1.38 -17.31 -35.91
C GLY A 371 1.10 -18.17 -34.67
N PRO A 372 2.00 -19.10 -34.32
CA PRO A 372 1.78 -20.05 -33.21
C PRO A 372 1.67 -19.36 -31.84
N GLU A 373 2.24 -18.17 -31.69
CA GLU A 373 2.11 -17.32 -30.50
C GLU A 373 0.65 -16.99 -30.16
N LYS A 374 -0.24 -17.04 -31.15
CA LYS A 374 -1.68 -16.83 -30.95
C LYS A 374 -2.34 -17.85 -30.04
N THR A 375 -1.70 -19.00 -29.86
CA THR A 375 -2.19 -20.04 -28.95
C THR A 375 -1.85 -19.83 -27.49
N ILE A 376 -1.08 -18.77 -27.13
CA ILE A 376 -0.73 -18.46 -25.73
C ILE A 376 -0.84 -16.96 -25.39
N ASP A 377 -1.17 -16.10 -26.37
CA ASP A 377 -1.10 -14.64 -26.19
C ASP A 377 -2.40 -14.00 -25.69
N GLY A 378 -3.46 -14.81 -25.46
CA GLY A 378 -4.74 -14.32 -24.97
C GLY A 378 -5.54 -13.48 -25.96
N SER A 379 -5.06 -13.29 -27.21
CA SER A 379 -5.62 -12.28 -28.11
C SER A 379 -7.06 -12.53 -28.54
N GLY A 380 -7.56 -13.75 -28.36
CA GLY A 380 -8.96 -14.10 -28.60
C GLY A 380 -9.84 -14.18 -27.36
N LEU A 381 -9.29 -14.16 -26.15
CA LEU A 381 -10.06 -14.33 -24.91
C LEU A 381 -10.66 -13.00 -24.43
N ASN A 382 -11.90 -13.06 -23.92
CA ASN A 382 -12.53 -11.98 -23.18
C ASN A 382 -12.40 -12.18 -21.66
N GLU A 383 -12.94 -11.25 -20.87
CA GLU A 383 -12.92 -11.29 -19.39
C GLU A 383 -13.60 -12.53 -18.78
N ASN A 384 -14.48 -13.20 -19.54
CA ASN A 384 -15.17 -14.43 -19.13
C ASN A 384 -14.45 -15.70 -19.60
N ASP A 385 -13.22 -15.59 -20.11
CA ASP A 385 -12.45 -16.72 -20.64
C ASP A 385 -13.09 -17.37 -21.90
N GLU A 386 -13.83 -16.57 -22.67
CA GLU A 386 -14.45 -16.98 -23.92
C GLU A 386 -13.66 -16.49 -25.14
N HIS A 387 -13.36 -17.40 -26.06
CA HIS A 387 -12.58 -17.12 -27.25
C HIS A 387 -13.43 -16.61 -28.42
N SER A 388 -12.90 -15.61 -29.12
CA SER A 388 -13.47 -15.00 -30.31
C SER A 388 -13.53 -15.96 -31.53
N THR A 389 -14.20 -15.52 -32.60
CA THR A 389 -14.25 -16.21 -33.91
C THR A 389 -13.35 -15.56 -34.98
N LYS A 390 -12.53 -14.56 -34.62
CA LYS A 390 -11.74 -13.80 -35.59
C LYS A 390 -10.42 -14.51 -35.90
N ILE A 391 -10.11 -14.66 -37.18
CA ILE A 391 -8.90 -15.36 -37.66
C ILE A 391 -7.58 -14.82 -37.06
N PRO A 392 -7.36 -13.51 -36.91
CA PRO A 392 -6.10 -12.99 -36.33
C PRO A 392 -5.91 -13.29 -34.84
N ASP A 393 -6.93 -13.81 -34.18
CA ASP A 393 -6.93 -14.15 -32.76
C ASP A 393 -6.58 -15.64 -32.55
N MET A 394 -6.22 -16.37 -33.61
CA MET A 394 -6.00 -17.82 -33.60
C MET A 394 -4.78 -18.19 -34.44
N TRP A 395 -4.17 -19.33 -34.12
CA TRP A 395 -3.17 -19.93 -34.99
C TRP A 395 -3.83 -20.69 -36.14
N GLN A 396 -3.35 -20.45 -37.35
CA GLN A 396 -3.75 -21.19 -38.55
C GLN A 396 -2.50 -21.50 -39.35
N ALA A 397 -2.34 -22.75 -39.76
CA ALA A 397 -1.20 -23.18 -40.56
C ALA A 397 -1.59 -24.20 -41.64
N THR A 398 -0.72 -24.31 -42.64
CA THR A 398 -0.70 -25.42 -43.60
C THR A 398 0.51 -26.31 -43.36
N PRO A 399 0.45 -27.62 -43.70
CA PRO A 399 1.55 -28.54 -43.46
C PRO A 399 2.81 -28.06 -44.19
N GLY A 400 3.96 -28.15 -43.50
CA GLY A 400 5.28 -27.89 -44.09
C GLY A 400 5.83 -29.13 -44.81
N ASP A 401 7.15 -29.19 -44.94
CA ASP A 401 7.84 -30.34 -45.54
C ASP A 401 7.87 -31.57 -44.61
N GLU A 402 7.74 -31.36 -43.31
CA GLU A 402 7.69 -32.41 -42.29
C GLU A 402 6.23 -32.69 -41.88
N THR A 403 5.87 -33.96 -41.82
CA THR A 403 4.55 -34.42 -41.37
C THR A 403 4.73 -35.57 -40.37
N PRO A 404 3.83 -35.75 -39.38
CA PRO A 404 2.61 -34.96 -39.10
C PRO A 404 2.88 -33.53 -38.61
N VAL A 405 1.85 -32.68 -38.62
CA VAL A 405 1.91 -31.29 -38.12
C VAL A 405 2.00 -31.32 -36.59
N TRP A 406 2.94 -30.56 -36.02
CA TRP A 406 3.05 -30.38 -34.59
C TRP A 406 3.19 -28.91 -34.20
N ILE A 407 2.77 -28.62 -32.98
CA ILE A 407 3.03 -27.35 -32.27
C ILE A 407 3.64 -27.69 -30.90
N GLN A 408 4.67 -26.94 -30.51
CA GLN A 408 5.46 -27.18 -29.31
C GLN A 408 5.53 -25.93 -28.46
N TYR A 409 5.43 -26.13 -27.15
CA TYR A 409 5.43 -25.13 -26.11
C TYR A 409 6.64 -25.40 -25.20
N ASP A 410 7.60 -24.49 -25.12
CA ASP A 410 8.71 -24.54 -24.16
C ASP A 410 8.46 -23.49 -23.07
N PHE A 411 8.40 -23.96 -21.83
CA PHE A 411 8.13 -23.13 -20.65
C PHE A 411 9.39 -22.43 -20.13
N GLY A 412 10.58 -22.70 -20.68
CA GLY A 412 11.84 -22.11 -20.25
C GLY A 412 12.37 -22.66 -18.91
N ARG A 413 11.53 -23.31 -18.11
CA ARG A 413 11.82 -23.96 -16.83
C ARG A 413 10.98 -25.23 -16.64
N THR A 414 11.41 -26.10 -15.73
CA THR A 414 10.64 -27.30 -15.36
C THR A 414 9.59 -26.95 -14.31
N VAL A 415 8.33 -27.33 -14.53
CA VAL A 415 7.20 -27.12 -13.61
C VAL A 415 6.49 -28.45 -13.30
N LYS A 416 5.78 -28.53 -12.17
CA LYS A 416 4.83 -29.63 -11.89
C LYS A 416 3.54 -29.35 -12.64
N LEU A 417 3.42 -29.82 -13.87
CA LEU A 417 2.31 -29.50 -14.76
C LEU A 417 1.03 -30.21 -14.29
N HIS A 418 -0.02 -29.43 -14.01
CA HIS A 418 -1.32 -29.93 -13.57
C HIS A 418 -2.16 -30.36 -14.77
N GLN A 419 -2.58 -29.40 -15.60
CA GLN A 419 -3.46 -29.66 -16.73
C GLN A 419 -3.23 -28.67 -17.87
N MET A 420 -3.62 -29.06 -19.07
CA MET A 420 -3.69 -28.21 -20.25
C MET A 420 -5.16 -28.02 -20.66
N LEU A 421 -5.59 -26.77 -20.77
CA LEU A 421 -6.90 -26.39 -21.31
C LEU A 421 -6.75 -25.96 -22.77
N VAL A 422 -7.64 -26.45 -23.63
CA VAL A 422 -7.56 -26.19 -25.08
C VAL A 422 -8.85 -25.55 -25.57
N TRP A 423 -8.70 -24.41 -26.25
CA TRP A 423 -9.66 -23.84 -27.18
C TRP A 423 -9.20 -24.22 -28.58
N ASN A 424 -10.00 -25.04 -29.24
CA ASN A 424 -9.74 -25.47 -30.60
C ASN A 424 -10.09 -24.37 -31.61
N TYR A 425 -9.63 -24.47 -32.85
CA TYR A 425 -9.81 -23.42 -33.87
C TYR A 425 -11.28 -23.02 -34.06
N ASN A 426 -11.65 -21.79 -33.72
CA ASN A 426 -13.04 -21.35 -33.53
C ASN A 426 -13.56 -20.34 -34.57
N VAL A 427 -13.09 -20.39 -35.81
CA VAL A 427 -13.62 -19.49 -36.86
C VAL A 427 -15.14 -19.72 -37.05
N GLU A 428 -15.88 -18.70 -37.49
CA GLU A 428 -17.35 -18.75 -37.67
C GLU A 428 -17.83 -19.90 -38.59
N PHE A 429 -16.96 -20.42 -39.45
CA PHE A 429 -17.26 -21.54 -40.35
C PHE A 429 -16.62 -22.88 -39.93
N GLU A 430 -16.11 -22.99 -38.69
CA GLU A 430 -15.37 -24.18 -38.25
C GLU A 430 -16.18 -25.47 -38.38
N LEU A 431 -17.49 -25.44 -38.11
CA LEU A 431 -18.34 -26.63 -38.22
C LEU A 431 -18.45 -27.18 -39.67
N VAL A 432 -18.03 -26.39 -40.66
CA VAL A 432 -17.96 -26.80 -42.07
C VAL A 432 -16.53 -27.04 -42.52
N LEU A 433 -15.58 -26.21 -42.07
CA LEU A 433 -14.17 -26.26 -42.48
C LEU A 433 -13.38 -27.34 -41.74
N GLY A 434 -13.58 -27.46 -40.43
CA GLY A 434 -12.96 -28.45 -39.57
C GLY A 434 -11.43 -28.38 -39.54
N PHE A 435 -10.86 -27.19 -39.38
CA PHE A 435 -9.39 -27.02 -39.32
C PHE A 435 -8.84 -27.36 -37.93
N GLY A 436 -9.70 -27.37 -36.91
CA GLY A 436 -9.32 -27.72 -35.56
C GLY A 436 -8.74 -29.14 -35.45
N PHE A 437 -7.80 -29.30 -34.54
CA PHE A 437 -7.20 -30.60 -34.22
C PHE A 437 -8.29 -31.56 -33.74
N LYS A 438 -8.21 -32.84 -34.13
CA LYS A 438 -9.12 -33.88 -33.65
C LYS A 438 -8.35 -34.96 -32.89
N ASP A 439 -7.71 -35.89 -33.57
CA ASP A 439 -6.89 -36.91 -32.90
C ASP A 439 -5.48 -36.33 -32.69
N VAL A 440 -5.03 -36.21 -31.43
CA VAL A 440 -3.77 -35.54 -31.08
C VAL A 440 -2.92 -36.42 -30.20
N THR A 441 -1.66 -36.68 -30.61
CA THR A 441 -0.67 -37.27 -29.71
C THR A 441 -0.07 -36.16 -28.85
N VAL A 442 -0.19 -36.32 -27.53
CA VAL A 442 0.37 -35.39 -26.54
C VAL A 442 1.66 -35.98 -25.98
N GLU A 443 2.74 -35.21 -26.09
CA GLU A 443 4.06 -35.58 -25.59
C GLU A 443 4.61 -34.46 -24.70
N PHE A 444 5.44 -34.82 -23.73
CA PHE A 444 6.10 -33.86 -22.87
C PHE A 444 7.55 -34.24 -22.59
N SER A 445 8.34 -33.26 -22.18
CA SER A 445 9.75 -33.42 -21.88
C SER A 445 10.13 -32.60 -20.65
N ALA A 446 10.98 -33.15 -19.79
CA ALA A 446 11.53 -32.47 -18.62
C ALA A 446 12.83 -31.71 -18.92
N ASP A 447 13.53 -32.07 -19.99
CA ASP A 447 14.84 -31.54 -20.40
C ASP A 447 14.82 -30.84 -21.78
N GLY A 448 13.71 -30.95 -22.52
CA GLY A 448 13.57 -30.45 -23.89
C GLY A 448 14.15 -31.38 -24.97
N GLU A 449 14.77 -32.49 -24.58
CA GLU A 449 15.48 -33.42 -25.47
C GLU A 449 14.81 -34.81 -25.49
N THR A 450 14.52 -35.33 -24.31
CA THR A 450 13.90 -36.64 -24.09
C THR A 450 12.39 -36.49 -24.00
N TRP A 451 11.65 -37.12 -24.92
CA TRP A 451 10.20 -37.00 -25.02
C TRP A 451 9.50 -38.24 -24.45
N THR A 452 8.48 -38.00 -23.63
CA THR A 452 7.56 -39.01 -23.09
C THR A 452 6.18 -38.79 -23.69
N THR A 453 5.58 -39.85 -24.26
CA THR A 453 4.21 -39.80 -24.74
C THR A 453 3.23 -39.94 -23.58
N LEU A 454 2.37 -38.92 -23.39
CA LEU A 454 1.26 -38.98 -22.44
C LEU A 454 0.15 -39.91 -22.98
N GLY A 455 -0.17 -39.77 -24.27
CA GLY A 455 -1.16 -40.58 -24.97
C GLY A 455 -1.78 -39.84 -26.15
N ASP A 456 -2.74 -40.50 -26.80
CA ASP A 456 -3.59 -39.90 -27.82
C ASP A 456 -4.87 -39.36 -27.19
N VAL A 457 -5.23 -38.12 -27.50
CA VAL A 457 -6.41 -37.42 -27.00
C VAL A 457 -7.24 -36.91 -28.17
N GLU A 458 -8.56 -37.11 -28.11
CA GLU A 458 -9.49 -36.48 -29.06
C GLU A 458 -9.86 -35.08 -28.55
N PHE A 459 -9.44 -34.04 -29.26
CA PHE A 459 -9.82 -32.66 -28.96
C PHE A 459 -11.22 -32.37 -29.49
N ALA A 460 -12.08 -31.80 -28.65
CA ALA A 460 -13.42 -31.41 -29.04
C ALA A 460 -13.38 -30.33 -30.14
N GLN A 461 -14.32 -30.41 -31.09
CA GLN A 461 -14.47 -29.36 -32.10
C GLN A 461 -14.94 -28.06 -31.43
N ALA A 462 -14.47 -26.91 -31.93
CA ALA A 462 -14.97 -25.62 -31.47
C ALA A 462 -16.42 -25.37 -31.91
N ILE A 463 -17.12 -24.47 -31.21
CA ILE A 463 -18.56 -24.22 -31.41
C ILE A 463 -18.87 -23.16 -32.49
N ALA A 464 -17.84 -22.54 -33.06
CA ALA A 464 -17.92 -21.46 -34.05
C ALA A 464 -18.69 -20.22 -33.56
N LYS A 465 -18.51 -19.83 -32.30
CA LYS A 465 -19.17 -18.67 -31.67
C LYS A 465 -18.22 -17.93 -30.74
N ALA A 466 -18.47 -16.63 -30.55
CA ALA A 466 -17.61 -15.76 -29.73
C ALA A 466 -17.72 -15.99 -28.22
N ASN A 467 -18.60 -16.89 -27.78
CA ASN A 467 -18.77 -17.29 -26.38
C ASN A 467 -18.14 -18.69 -26.12
N TYR A 468 -17.04 -18.99 -26.80
CA TYR A 468 -16.43 -20.33 -26.77
C TYR A 468 -15.44 -20.47 -25.61
N THR A 469 -15.80 -21.26 -24.60
CA THR A 469 -14.90 -21.63 -23.50
C THR A 469 -14.09 -22.88 -23.84
N ALA A 470 -12.97 -23.12 -23.14
CA ALA A 470 -12.22 -24.36 -23.28
C ALA A 470 -13.15 -25.55 -23.08
N ASN A 471 -13.10 -26.50 -24.00
CA ASN A 471 -13.95 -27.69 -23.99
C ASN A 471 -13.14 -28.99 -24.04
N THR A 472 -11.82 -28.89 -24.00
CA THR A 472 -10.91 -30.01 -23.83
C THR A 472 -9.94 -29.68 -22.70
N ALA A 473 -9.81 -30.60 -21.75
CA ALA A 473 -8.82 -30.54 -20.67
C ALA A 473 -8.00 -31.84 -20.70
N VAL A 474 -6.68 -31.72 -20.61
CA VAL A 474 -5.73 -32.83 -20.58
C VAL A 474 -4.97 -32.79 -19.26
N ASP A 475 -5.13 -33.83 -18.44
CA ASP A 475 -4.46 -33.97 -17.14
C ASP A 475 -3.04 -34.53 -17.33
N PHE A 476 -2.06 -33.88 -16.70
CA PHE A 476 -0.67 -34.31 -16.69
C PHE A 476 -0.28 -35.00 -15.37
N ALA A 477 -1.23 -35.14 -14.43
CA ALA A 477 -1.06 -35.81 -13.15
C ALA A 477 0.14 -35.29 -12.34
N GLY A 478 0.49 -34.01 -12.50
CA GLY A 478 1.63 -33.41 -11.80
C GLY A 478 2.99 -33.87 -12.34
N ALA A 479 3.12 -34.19 -13.62
CA ALA A 479 4.41 -34.53 -14.21
C ALA A 479 5.39 -33.33 -14.18
N ALA A 480 6.68 -33.60 -14.03
CA ALA A 480 7.73 -32.60 -14.20
C ALA A 480 7.91 -32.32 -15.70
N VAL A 481 7.56 -31.11 -16.14
CA VAL A 481 7.52 -30.74 -17.56
C VAL A 481 8.21 -29.40 -17.79
N ARG A 482 9.10 -29.36 -18.79
CA ARG A 482 9.67 -28.15 -19.38
C ARG A 482 9.03 -27.83 -20.73
N SER A 483 8.69 -28.85 -21.51
CA SER A 483 8.11 -28.64 -22.84
C SER A 483 6.98 -29.63 -23.14
N VAL A 484 5.97 -29.17 -23.87
CA VAL A 484 4.85 -29.98 -24.37
C VAL A 484 4.81 -29.90 -25.90
N ARG A 485 4.57 -31.02 -26.57
CA ARG A 485 4.35 -31.10 -28.02
C ARG A 485 2.99 -31.74 -28.30
N LEU A 486 2.22 -31.07 -29.15
CA LEU A 486 0.94 -31.54 -29.66
C LEU A 486 1.12 -31.91 -31.13
N THR A 487 0.95 -33.18 -31.45
CA THR A 487 1.05 -33.70 -32.82
C THR A 487 -0.34 -34.04 -33.34
N ALA A 488 -0.81 -33.32 -34.36
CA ALA A 488 -2.10 -33.55 -34.98
C ALA A 488 -2.06 -34.79 -35.90
N ASN A 489 -2.74 -35.86 -35.50
CA ASN A 489 -2.95 -37.05 -36.32
C ASN A 489 -4.13 -36.87 -37.29
N SER A 490 -5.11 -36.03 -36.93
CA SER A 490 -6.25 -35.69 -37.78
C SER A 490 -6.85 -34.32 -37.43
N THR A 491 -7.67 -33.78 -38.34
CA THR A 491 -8.52 -32.59 -38.14
C THR A 491 -9.99 -32.95 -38.33
N TRP A 492 -10.91 -32.13 -37.82
CA TRP A 492 -12.35 -32.41 -37.90
C TRP A 492 -12.91 -32.44 -39.33
N GLY A 493 -12.31 -31.70 -40.26
CA GLY A 493 -12.78 -31.52 -41.64
C GLY A 493 -11.97 -32.28 -42.70
N GLY A 494 -10.83 -32.87 -42.32
CA GLY A 494 -9.93 -33.59 -43.24
C GLY A 494 -9.26 -32.71 -44.30
N MET A 495 -9.33 -31.39 -44.13
CA MET A 495 -8.63 -30.40 -44.95
C MET A 495 -7.14 -30.35 -44.55
N PRO A 496 -6.22 -29.94 -45.45
CA PRO A 496 -4.81 -29.84 -45.11
C PRO A 496 -4.52 -28.78 -44.05
N GLN A 497 -5.36 -27.75 -43.92
CA GLN A 497 -5.21 -26.71 -42.91
C GLN A 497 -5.39 -27.26 -41.50
N HIS A 498 -4.62 -26.68 -40.59
CA HIS A 498 -4.62 -26.95 -39.17
C HIS A 498 -4.80 -25.64 -38.42
N GLY A 499 -5.43 -25.67 -37.25
CA GLY A 499 -5.50 -24.50 -36.39
C GLY A 499 -5.79 -24.86 -34.94
N LEU A 500 -5.45 -23.92 -34.07
CA LEU A 500 -5.80 -23.90 -32.65
C LEU A 500 -6.08 -22.44 -32.26
N SER A 501 -6.98 -22.25 -31.29
CA SER A 501 -7.31 -20.92 -30.79
C SER A 501 -6.39 -20.53 -29.65
N GLU A 502 -6.45 -21.28 -28.54
CA GLU A 502 -5.72 -20.96 -27.30
C GLU A 502 -5.39 -22.27 -26.57
N VAL A 503 -4.25 -22.30 -25.89
CA VAL A 503 -3.81 -23.40 -25.05
C VAL A 503 -3.26 -22.82 -23.76
N ARG A 504 -3.92 -23.13 -22.64
CA ARG A 504 -3.46 -22.70 -21.30
C ARG A 504 -2.90 -23.89 -20.54
N PHE A 505 -1.65 -23.78 -20.11
CA PHE A 505 -1.01 -24.74 -19.23
C PHE A 505 -1.12 -24.26 -17.78
N LEU A 506 -1.61 -25.10 -16.88
CA LEU A 506 -1.68 -24.81 -15.45
C LEU A 506 -0.66 -25.66 -14.70
N TYR A 507 0.11 -25.08 -13.79
CA TYR A 507 1.09 -25.78 -12.97
C TYR A 507 0.78 -25.64 -11.47
N ILE A 508 1.16 -26.66 -10.71
CA ILE A 508 1.11 -26.66 -9.25
C ILE A 508 2.36 -25.93 -8.73
N PRO A 509 2.22 -24.87 -7.89
CA PRO A 509 3.36 -24.09 -7.42
C PRO A 509 4.06 -24.79 -6.24
N ILE A 510 4.96 -25.69 -6.59
CA ILE A 510 5.76 -26.58 -5.73
C ILE A 510 7.07 -25.99 -5.20
N GLN A 511 7.50 -24.83 -5.72
CA GLN A 511 8.70 -24.13 -5.24
C GLN A 511 8.29 -23.05 -4.23
N ALA A 512 9.20 -22.67 -3.35
CA ALA A 512 9.01 -21.55 -2.43
C ALA A 512 8.76 -20.24 -3.19
N ARG A 513 7.85 -19.39 -2.69
CA ARG A 513 7.41 -18.14 -3.33
C ARG A 513 7.23 -17.03 -2.28
N TYR A 514 7.09 -15.78 -2.72
CA TYR A 514 6.79 -14.63 -1.84
C TYR A 514 7.73 -14.55 -0.62
N PRO A 515 9.03 -14.32 -0.85
CA PRO A 515 10.00 -14.22 0.24
C PRO A 515 9.74 -12.99 1.12
N GLU A 516 10.04 -13.13 2.40
CA GLU A 516 10.20 -12.07 3.39
C GLU A 516 11.58 -12.27 4.05
N PRO A 517 12.51 -11.30 4.06
CA PRO A 517 12.44 -10.03 3.34
C PRO A 517 12.17 -10.21 1.85
N ALA A 518 11.41 -9.28 1.28
CA ALA A 518 11.10 -9.27 -0.16
C ALA A 518 12.39 -9.32 -1.00
N ASP A 519 12.32 -9.94 -2.18
CA ASP A 519 13.48 -10.01 -3.07
C ASP A 519 13.92 -8.60 -3.50
N GLY A 520 15.21 -8.30 -3.27
CA GLY A 520 15.81 -6.99 -3.48
C GLY A 520 15.50 -5.97 -2.39
N ALA A 521 14.90 -6.37 -1.25
CA ALA A 521 14.62 -5.46 -0.14
C ALA A 521 15.90 -4.78 0.37
N THR A 522 15.77 -3.52 0.78
CA THR A 522 16.85 -2.73 1.38
C THR A 522 16.45 -2.34 2.80
N ASP A 523 17.42 -1.89 3.60
CA ASP A 523 17.18 -1.44 4.98
C ASP A 523 16.58 -2.54 5.88
N VAL A 524 16.96 -3.79 5.61
CA VAL A 524 16.52 -4.94 6.41
C VAL A 524 17.29 -4.98 7.72
N SER A 525 16.63 -5.32 8.83
CA SER A 525 17.31 -5.59 10.10
C SER A 525 18.50 -6.55 9.91
N VAL A 526 19.51 -6.46 10.79
CA VAL A 526 20.63 -7.43 10.84
C VAL A 526 20.27 -8.75 11.53
N GLU A 527 19.05 -8.86 12.04
CA GLU A 527 18.48 -10.07 12.62
C GLU A 527 17.13 -10.40 11.95
N PRO A 528 17.06 -10.54 10.61
CA PRO A 528 15.82 -10.82 9.95
C PRO A 528 15.40 -12.28 10.19
N THR A 529 14.09 -12.50 10.25
CA THR A 529 13.50 -13.82 10.07
C THR A 529 13.16 -13.97 8.60
N LEU A 530 13.77 -14.95 7.94
CA LEU A 530 13.41 -15.33 6.58
C LEU A 530 12.07 -16.07 6.64
N ALA A 531 11.10 -15.69 5.82
CA ALA A 531 9.82 -16.39 5.69
C ALA A 531 9.42 -16.47 4.22
N TRP A 532 8.61 -17.46 3.86
CA TRP A 532 8.18 -17.68 2.49
C TRP A 532 6.80 -18.33 2.45
N ARG A 533 6.15 -18.25 1.29
CA ARG A 533 5.03 -19.12 0.96
C ARG A 533 5.58 -20.47 0.52
N PRO A 534 5.28 -21.56 1.24
CA PRO A 534 5.81 -22.87 0.91
C PRO A 534 5.25 -23.38 -0.42
N GLY A 535 6.06 -24.17 -1.12
CA GLY A 535 5.64 -24.96 -2.25
C GLY A 535 4.51 -25.93 -1.87
N ARG A 536 3.58 -26.17 -2.79
CA ARG A 536 2.57 -27.21 -2.62
C ARG A 536 3.27 -28.57 -2.44
N ASP A 537 2.72 -29.39 -1.57
CA ASP A 537 3.24 -30.71 -1.21
C ASP A 537 4.60 -30.69 -0.50
N ALA A 538 5.16 -29.54 -0.14
CA ALA A 538 6.38 -29.48 0.65
C ALA A 538 6.17 -30.10 2.04
N ALA A 539 7.09 -30.96 2.47
CA ALA A 539 7.11 -31.53 3.81
C ALA A 539 8.14 -30.83 4.70
N THR A 540 9.27 -30.43 4.12
CA THR A 540 10.34 -29.68 4.76
C THR A 540 11.02 -28.75 3.76
N HIS A 541 11.76 -27.78 4.27
CA HIS A 541 12.44 -26.74 3.51
C HIS A 541 13.93 -26.76 3.81
N ASN A 542 14.78 -26.81 2.79
CA ASN A 542 16.22 -26.58 2.94
C ASN A 542 16.53 -25.11 2.65
N VAL A 543 17.01 -24.38 3.65
CA VAL A 543 17.31 -22.95 3.55
C VAL A 543 18.80 -22.76 3.31
N TYR A 544 19.15 -22.14 2.19
CA TYR A 544 20.52 -21.77 1.85
C TYR A 544 20.65 -20.26 1.98
N PHE A 545 21.72 -19.78 2.62
CA PHE A 545 21.86 -18.38 2.99
C PHE A 545 23.33 -17.96 3.10
N GLY A 546 23.67 -16.79 2.56
CA GLY A 546 24.99 -16.19 2.76
C GLY A 546 25.28 -15.00 1.84
N ALA A 547 26.41 -14.33 2.06
CA ALA A 547 26.85 -13.19 1.24
C ALA A 547 27.51 -13.62 -0.10
N ASP A 548 27.79 -14.91 -0.30
CA ASP A 548 28.31 -15.46 -1.55
C ASP A 548 27.17 -16.05 -2.40
N ALA A 549 26.74 -15.31 -3.41
CA ALA A 549 25.68 -15.72 -4.33
C ALA A 549 25.97 -17.07 -5.02
N SER A 550 27.23 -17.36 -5.35
CA SER A 550 27.61 -18.63 -5.99
C SER A 550 27.48 -19.78 -5.01
N ALA A 551 27.88 -19.61 -3.74
CA ALA A 551 27.74 -20.65 -2.74
C ALA A 551 26.27 -21.02 -2.46
N VAL A 552 25.37 -20.03 -2.48
CA VAL A 552 23.91 -20.25 -2.36
C VAL A 552 23.37 -20.92 -3.63
N THR A 553 23.75 -20.45 -4.82
CA THR A 553 23.33 -21.05 -6.11
C THR A 553 23.76 -22.51 -6.24
N ASP A 554 24.99 -22.83 -5.82
CA ASP A 554 25.52 -24.19 -5.89
C ASP A 554 24.99 -25.10 -4.75
N GLY A 555 24.16 -24.57 -3.85
CA GLY A 555 23.63 -25.31 -2.69
C GLY A 555 24.70 -25.69 -1.66
N THR A 556 25.82 -24.97 -1.60
CA THR A 556 26.91 -25.23 -0.65
C THR A 556 26.80 -24.41 0.64
N ALA A 557 25.98 -23.36 0.64
CA ALA A 557 25.69 -22.49 1.78
C ALA A 557 24.43 -22.90 2.55
N LEU A 558 24.27 -24.18 2.89
CA LEU A 558 23.12 -24.67 3.66
C LEU A 558 23.14 -24.08 5.07
N LEU A 559 22.11 -23.29 5.41
CA LEU A 559 21.91 -22.76 6.75
C LEU A 559 21.23 -23.79 7.66
N GLY A 560 20.23 -24.51 7.13
CA GLY A 560 19.55 -25.59 7.84
C GLY A 560 18.30 -26.09 7.13
N SER A 561 17.61 -27.04 7.76
CA SER A 561 16.34 -27.58 7.29
C SER A 561 15.25 -27.38 8.33
N THR A 562 14.03 -27.05 7.91
CA THR A 562 12.90 -26.76 8.80
C THR A 562 11.58 -27.30 8.23
N ALA A 563 10.60 -27.58 9.09
CA ALA A 563 9.22 -27.87 8.69
C ALA A 563 8.32 -26.63 8.73
N GLU A 564 8.79 -25.55 9.35
CA GLU A 564 8.13 -24.25 9.36
C GLU A 564 8.50 -23.48 8.10
N ASN A 565 7.61 -22.63 7.60
CA ASN A 565 7.86 -21.76 6.46
C ASN A 565 8.61 -20.45 6.82
N GLN A 566 9.43 -20.53 7.87
CA GLN A 566 10.28 -19.45 8.36
C GLN A 566 11.57 -19.96 9.00
N TYR A 567 12.60 -19.12 9.00
CA TYR A 567 13.93 -19.41 9.53
C TYR A 567 14.60 -18.13 10.05
N ALA A 568 14.90 -18.07 11.34
CA ALA A 568 15.59 -16.93 11.94
C ALA A 568 17.07 -16.90 11.54
N THR A 569 17.59 -15.71 11.24
CA THR A 569 19.02 -15.47 11.06
C THR A 569 19.54 -14.62 12.22
N GLU A 570 20.83 -14.73 12.54
CA GLU A 570 21.44 -14.00 13.64
C GLU A 570 22.77 -13.38 13.19
N GLY A 571 23.02 -12.15 13.62
CA GLY A 571 24.33 -11.50 13.51
C GLY A 571 24.78 -11.21 12.08
N LEU A 572 23.90 -10.66 11.23
CA LEU A 572 24.28 -10.22 9.89
C LEU A 572 25.09 -8.91 9.94
N ASP A 573 26.00 -8.72 8.99
CA ASP A 573 26.78 -7.49 8.85
C ASP A 573 25.90 -6.36 8.28
N LEU A 574 26.04 -5.13 8.78
CA LEU A 574 25.39 -3.93 8.25
C LEU A 574 25.82 -3.65 6.80
N GLY A 575 24.95 -2.99 6.03
CA GLY A 575 25.19 -2.58 4.65
C GLY A 575 25.59 -3.71 3.70
N THR A 576 25.25 -4.97 4.02
CA THR A 576 25.70 -6.14 3.28
C THR A 576 24.55 -6.78 2.52
N THR A 577 24.80 -7.16 1.27
CA THR A 577 23.87 -7.95 0.46
C THR A 577 23.97 -9.42 0.85
N TYR A 578 22.86 -10.01 1.25
CA TYR A 578 22.73 -11.45 1.47
C TYR A 578 21.86 -12.08 0.40
N TYR A 579 22.21 -13.30 0.03
CA TYR A 579 21.50 -14.13 -0.93
C TYR A 579 20.94 -15.34 -0.22
N TRP A 580 19.77 -15.79 -0.65
CA TRP A 580 19.14 -16.95 -0.07
C TRP A 580 18.21 -17.65 -1.05
N ARG A 581 18.00 -18.94 -0.79
CA ARG A 581 17.16 -19.83 -1.59
C ARG A 581 16.53 -20.85 -0.67
N VAL A 582 15.30 -21.25 -0.97
CA VAL A 582 14.62 -22.32 -0.26
C VAL A 582 14.28 -23.45 -1.23
N ASP A 583 14.86 -24.63 -1.00
CA ASP A 583 14.51 -25.83 -1.75
C ASP A 583 13.41 -26.59 -1.02
N GLU A 584 12.35 -26.93 -1.75
CA GLU A 584 11.18 -27.61 -1.23
C GLU A 584 11.37 -29.12 -1.31
N VAL A 585 11.21 -29.81 -0.18
CA VAL A 585 11.56 -31.23 -0.05
C VAL A 585 10.35 -32.07 0.37
N ASN A 586 10.13 -33.17 -0.34
CA ASN A 586 9.20 -34.22 0.03
C ASN A 586 9.63 -35.59 -0.55
N ASP A 587 10.27 -36.41 0.28
CA ASP A 587 10.79 -37.74 -0.12
C ASP A 587 9.69 -38.76 -0.53
N ALA A 588 8.41 -38.46 -0.29
CA ALA A 588 7.31 -39.32 -0.71
C ALA A 588 6.90 -39.13 -2.19
N GLU A 589 7.32 -38.02 -2.80
CA GLU A 589 6.99 -37.67 -4.19
C GLU A 589 8.02 -38.24 -5.18
N SER A 590 7.65 -38.32 -6.46
CA SER A 590 8.54 -38.81 -7.53
C SER A 590 9.74 -37.89 -7.79
N THR A 591 9.53 -36.58 -7.64
CA THR A 591 10.58 -35.57 -7.60
C THR A 591 10.73 -35.10 -6.15
N PRO A 592 11.74 -35.59 -5.41
CA PRO A 592 11.81 -35.38 -3.96
C PRO A 592 12.28 -33.99 -3.55
N THR A 593 12.90 -33.23 -4.47
CA THR A 593 13.41 -31.89 -4.18
C THR A 593 13.16 -30.98 -5.37
N TRP A 594 12.61 -29.80 -5.08
CA TRP A 594 12.40 -28.74 -6.04
C TRP A 594 13.19 -27.51 -5.61
N GLU A 595 14.23 -27.21 -6.38
CA GLU A 595 15.11 -26.07 -6.11
C GLU A 595 14.34 -24.74 -6.20
N GLY A 596 14.54 -23.85 -5.24
CA GLY A 596 13.87 -22.53 -5.22
C GLY A 596 14.46 -21.51 -6.19
N ALA A 597 13.83 -20.34 -6.29
CA ALA A 597 14.46 -19.17 -6.91
C ALA A 597 15.48 -18.54 -5.95
N MET A 598 16.50 -17.90 -6.51
CA MET A 598 17.45 -17.09 -5.73
C MET A 598 16.79 -15.75 -5.37
N TRP A 599 16.87 -15.38 -4.10
CA TRP A 599 16.44 -14.09 -3.59
C TRP A 599 17.59 -13.37 -2.91
N SER A 600 17.46 -12.06 -2.74
CA SER A 600 18.45 -11.23 -2.06
C SER A 600 17.81 -10.13 -1.22
N PHE A 601 18.55 -9.61 -0.25
CA PHE A 601 18.23 -8.37 0.43
C PHE A 601 19.51 -7.66 0.91
N VAL A 602 19.39 -6.39 1.25
CA VAL A 602 20.46 -5.56 1.82
C VAL A 602 20.06 -5.16 3.23
N THR A 603 20.90 -5.48 4.20
CA THR A 603 20.71 -5.04 5.58
C THR A 603 20.87 -3.52 5.70
N GLN A 604 20.21 -2.91 6.69
CA GLN A 604 20.41 -1.52 7.09
C GLN A 604 21.89 -1.17 7.21
N GLU A 605 22.25 0.06 6.83
CA GLU A 605 23.65 0.52 6.86
C GLU A 605 24.06 1.01 8.24
N TYR A 606 23.09 1.48 9.02
CA TYR A 606 23.30 2.12 10.32
C TYR A 606 22.21 1.77 11.33
N PHE A 607 22.56 1.87 12.61
CA PHE A 607 21.62 2.06 13.70
C PHE A 607 21.56 3.54 14.05
N VAL A 608 20.34 4.05 14.30
CA VAL A 608 20.13 5.42 14.79
C VAL A 608 20.45 5.47 16.28
N VAL A 609 21.39 6.33 16.65
CA VAL A 609 21.68 6.68 18.05
C VAL A 609 20.77 7.83 18.48
N ASP A 610 20.64 8.86 17.66
CA ASP A 610 19.70 9.97 17.82
C ASP A 610 19.43 10.64 16.46
N ASP A 611 18.16 10.70 16.04
CA ASP A 611 17.70 11.46 14.87
C ASP A 611 17.10 12.81 15.28
N PHE A 612 17.05 13.12 16.58
CA PHE A 612 16.47 14.33 17.15
C PHE A 612 14.95 14.53 16.92
N GLU A 613 14.24 13.60 16.28
CA GLU A 613 12.84 13.77 15.90
C GLU A 613 11.86 13.56 17.07
N GLY A 614 12.30 12.88 18.13
CA GLY A 614 11.48 12.52 19.28
C GLY A 614 11.28 13.64 20.33
N TYR A 615 12.03 14.73 20.26
CA TYR A 615 11.99 15.79 21.28
C TYR A 615 10.81 16.75 21.10
N THR A 616 10.14 17.12 22.20
CA THR A 616 9.00 18.05 22.21
C THR A 616 9.30 19.30 23.06
N ASP A 617 8.37 20.26 23.07
CA ASP A 617 8.46 21.47 23.92
C ASP A 617 7.85 21.24 25.33
N ASN A 618 7.51 19.99 25.67
CA ASN A 618 6.85 19.64 26.93
C ASN A 618 7.84 19.43 28.07
N VAL A 619 8.13 20.52 28.78
CA VAL A 619 9.05 20.54 29.94
C VAL A 619 8.56 19.63 31.08
N ASP A 620 7.25 19.64 31.36
CA ASP A 620 6.66 18.93 32.49
C ASP A 620 6.70 17.40 32.29
N ALA A 621 6.64 16.94 31.04
CA ALA A 621 6.75 15.52 30.69
C ALA A 621 8.21 15.03 30.59
N GLY A 622 9.20 15.92 30.66
CA GLY A 622 10.61 15.53 30.51
C GLY A 622 11.05 15.29 29.07
N GLU A 623 10.30 15.78 28.08
CA GLU A 623 10.47 15.45 26.65
C GLU A 623 11.36 16.45 25.89
N THR A 624 11.91 17.45 26.58
CA THR A 624 12.75 18.47 25.93
C THR A 624 14.16 17.98 25.67
N ILE A 625 14.76 18.48 24.59
CA ILE A 625 16.08 18.05 24.12
C ILE A 625 17.19 18.21 25.17
N TYR A 626 17.19 19.30 25.95
CA TYR A 626 18.19 19.57 27.00
C TYR A 626 17.99 18.74 28.28
N GLN A 627 16.84 18.09 28.47
CA GLN A 627 16.64 17.13 29.57
C GLN A 627 17.29 15.78 29.25
N THR A 628 17.49 15.47 27.97
CA THR A 628 18.15 14.25 27.51
C THR A 628 19.64 14.47 27.23
N TRP A 629 19.96 15.57 26.54
CA TRP A 629 21.32 16.02 26.29
C TRP A 629 21.74 17.05 27.35
N ILE A 630 22.44 16.55 28.35
CA ILE A 630 22.90 17.33 29.51
C ILE A 630 23.98 18.33 29.08
N ASP A 631 23.76 19.60 29.35
CA ASP A 631 24.61 20.73 28.95
C ASP A 631 25.21 21.47 30.15
N GLY A 632 25.83 22.63 29.86
CA GLY A 632 26.56 23.49 30.79
C GLY A 632 25.77 23.97 32.00
N TRP A 633 24.44 23.99 31.93
CA TRP A 633 23.61 24.36 33.09
C TRP A 633 23.59 23.26 34.16
N THR A 634 23.91 22.02 33.77
CA THR A 634 23.91 20.86 34.65
C THR A 634 25.32 20.28 34.86
N ASN A 635 26.17 20.31 33.83
CA ASN A 635 27.52 19.73 33.87
C ASN A 635 28.64 20.77 34.06
N ASP A 636 28.31 22.02 34.34
CA ASP A 636 29.24 23.12 34.61
C ASP A 636 30.25 23.40 33.46
N THR A 637 29.87 23.15 32.20
CA THR A 637 30.64 23.52 31.00
C THR A 637 30.06 24.75 30.29
N GLY A 638 30.72 25.21 29.22
CA GLY A 638 30.23 26.33 28.40
C GLY A 638 29.10 26.00 27.41
N SER A 639 28.56 24.78 27.42
CA SER A 639 27.54 24.36 26.44
C SER A 639 26.13 24.81 26.80
N MET A 640 25.28 25.00 25.79
CA MET A 640 23.83 25.08 25.94
C MET A 640 23.18 24.28 24.82
N VAL A 641 22.36 23.30 25.18
CA VAL A 641 21.59 22.48 24.23
C VAL A 641 20.19 23.06 24.10
N GLY A 642 19.71 23.21 22.89
CA GLY A 642 18.42 23.84 22.63
C GLY A 642 18.47 25.37 22.66
N TYR A 643 17.35 25.99 22.29
CA TYR A 643 17.12 27.42 22.48
C TYR A 643 16.64 27.75 23.90
N VAL A 644 16.74 29.02 24.29
CA VAL A 644 16.23 29.49 25.60
C VAL A 644 14.70 29.52 25.67
N ASP A 645 14.04 29.68 24.52
CA ASP A 645 12.59 29.75 24.37
C ASP A 645 12.14 28.68 23.37
N ALA A 646 10.92 28.16 23.56
CA ALA A 646 10.33 27.20 22.63
C ALA A 646 10.07 27.82 21.23
N PRO A 647 10.22 27.06 20.13
CA PRO A 647 10.62 25.65 20.12
C PRO A 647 12.07 25.45 20.50
N PHE A 648 12.35 24.49 21.39
CA PHE A 648 13.69 24.31 21.95
C PHE A 648 14.66 23.70 20.93
N ALA A 649 14.19 22.80 20.06
CA ALA A 649 14.96 22.28 18.93
C ALA A 649 14.90 23.24 17.71
N GLU A 650 15.91 23.18 16.84
CA GLU A 650 15.95 23.97 15.60
C GLU A 650 15.09 23.31 14.52
N ARG A 651 14.23 24.07 13.84
CA ARG A 651 13.28 23.54 12.83
C ARG A 651 13.50 24.08 11.41
N LYS A 652 14.52 24.91 11.21
CA LYS A 652 14.85 25.55 9.92
C LYS A 652 16.18 25.10 9.35
N ILE A 653 17.16 24.84 10.20
CA ILE A 653 18.48 24.34 9.81
C ILE A 653 18.50 22.88 10.24
N VAL A 654 18.06 22.01 9.34
CA VAL A 654 17.81 20.58 9.57
C VAL A 654 18.49 19.82 8.43
N HIS A 655 19.13 18.70 8.73
CA HIS A 655 19.78 17.84 7.74
C HIS A 655 18.74 16.91 7.10
N ASP A 656 18.03 16.15 7.94
CA ASP A 656 16.91 15.29 7.58
C ASP A 656 15.81 15.38 8.64
N GLY A 657 14.59 14.98 8.33
CA GLY A 657 13.47 15.05 9.28
C GLY A 657 12.92 16.47 9.50
N ARG A 658 12.53 16.78 10.74
CA ARG A 658 11.80 18.00 11.13
C ARG A 658 12.62 18.92 12.02
N GLN A 659 13.63 18.42 12.73
CA GLN A 659 14.38 19.22 13.68
C GLN A 659 15.80 18.72 13.94
N SER A 660 16.70 19.64 14.28
CA SER A 660 18.09 19.34 14.67
C SER A 660 18.40 19.90 16.06
N MET A 661 19.51 19.46 16.66
CA MET A 661 19.99 19.96 17.94
C MET A 661 20.84 21.23 17.75
N PRO A 662 20.39 22.42 18.21
CA PRO A 662 21.29 23.55 18.37
C PRO A 662 22.15 23.34 19.62
N LEU A 663 23.47 23.42 19.44
CA LEU A 663 24.48 23.36 20.50
C LEU A 663 25.28 24.67 20.50
N ALA A 664 24.96 25.56 21.44
CA ALA A 664 25.79 26.74 21.68
C ALA A 664 27.00 26.37 22.54
N TYR A 665 28.12 27.06 22.31
CA TYR A 665 29.34 26.92 23.10
C TYR A 665 29.88 28.29 23.50
N ASP A 666 30.38 28.38 24.73
CA ASP A 666 31.11 29.52 25.27
C ASP A 666 32.38 29.06 25.99
N ASN A 667 33.52 29.21 25.32
CA ASN A 667 34.81 28.82 25.87
C ASN A 667 35.62 30.02 26.38
N THR A 668 34.97 31.16 26.66
CA THR A 668 35.65 32.38 27.12
C THR A 668 35.98 32.34 28.61
N ASP A 669 35.17 31.63 29.40
CA ASP A 669 35.32 31.45 30.85
C ASP A 669 35.53 29.98 31.23
N ALA A 670 36.03 29.75 32.45
CA ALA A 670 36.27 28.41 32.97
C ALA A 670 34.96 27.57 32.92
N PRO A 671 35.01 26.30 32.46
CA PRO A 671 36.22 25.46 32.32
C PRO A 671 36.96 25.60 30.97
N LEU A 672 36.63 26.58 30.13
CA LEU A 672 37.24 26.87 28.83
C LEU A 672 37.02 25.76 27.77
N TYR A 673 35.97 24.97 27.96
CA TYR A 673 35.41 24.05 26.98
C TYR A 673 33.90 23.93 27.19
N SER A 674 33.20 23.49 26.15
CA SER A 674 31.75 23.27 26.14
C SER A 674 31.50 21.82 25.77
N GLU A 675 30.66 21.11 26.51
CA GLU A 675 30.38 19.70 26.25
C GLU A 675 28.92 19.40 26.57
N ALA A 676 28.20 18.80 25.63
CA ALA A 676 26.91 18.19 25.85
C ALA A 676 27.08 16.67 25.96
N SER A 677 26.30 16.02 26.82
CA SER A 677 26.40 14.58 27.04
C SER A 677 25.04 13.91 27.10
N ARG A 678 24.92 12.72 26.51
CA ARG A 678 23.73 11.86 26.62
C ARG A 678 24.14 10.52 27.17
N THR A 679 23.54 10.15 28.31
CA THR A 679 23.70 8.82 28.91
C THR A 679 22.51 7.94 28.53
N PHE A 680 22.78 6.76 28.00
CA PHE A 680 21.75 5.82 27.58
C PHE A 680 21.13 5.13 28.81
N ALA A 681 19.82 4.85 28.73
CA ALA A 681 19.11 4.13 29.79
C ALA A 681 19.64 2.70 30.01
N ALA A 682 20.18 2.10 28.95
CA ALA A 682 20.89 0.83 28.96
C ALA A 682 22.12 0.93 28.07
N ASP A 683 23.19 0.20 28.41
CA ASP A 683 24.40 0.11 27.62
C ASP A 683 24.06 -0.33 26.18
N GLN A 684 24.62 0.37 25.20
CA GLN A 684 24.48 0.03 23.79
C GLN A 684 25.65 -0.86 23.33
N ASP A 685 25.34 -1.84 22.50
CA ASP A 685 26.33 -2.70 21.83
C ASP A 685 26.53 -2.23 20.39
N TRP A 686 27.58 -1.44 20.18
CA TRP A 686 27.97 -0.91 18.87
C TRP A 686 28.91 -1.86 18.11
N THR A 687 28.99 -3.13 18.51
CA THR A 687 29.68 -4.18 17.76
C THR A 687 28.73 -5.02 16.92
N ILE A 688 27.42 -4.87 17.13
CA ILE A 688 26.37 -5.53 16.35
C ILE A 688 26.50 -5.16 14.87
N GLY A 689 26.32 -6.15 14.01
CA GLY A 689 26.40 -6.03 12.56
C GLY A 689 27.75 -5.53 12.03
N ALA A 690 28.82 -5.81 12.76
CA ALA A 690 30.18 -5.42 12.41
C ALA A 690 30.31 -3.91 12.13
N ALA A 691 29.54 -3.09 12.85
CA ALA A 691 29.65 -1.64 12.77
C ALA A 691 31.10 -1.19 13.05
N ASP A 692 31.60 -0.26 12.23
CA ASP A 692 32.99 0.21 12.30
C ASP A 692 33.11 1.74 12.30
N THR A 693 31.99 2.45 12.13
CA THR A 693 31.96 3.89 11.95
C THR A 693 30.83 4.52 12.77
N LEU A 694 31.13 5.62 13.46
CA LEU A 694 30.16 6.55 14.03
C LEU A 694 30.07 7.76 13.08
N THR A 695 28.86 8.15 12.68
CA THR A 695 28.60 9.28 11.79
C THR A 695 27.75 10.31 12.51
N LEU A 696 28.11 11.59 12.35
CA LEU A 696 27.31 12.74 12.81
C LEU A 696 27.20 13.74 11.66
N TYR A 697 26.06 14.40 11.53
CA TYR A 697 25.92 15.54 10.64
C TYR A 697 26.04 16.83 11.43
N VAL A 698 26.97 17.70 11.02
CA VAL A 698 27.29 18.92 11.77
C VAL A 698 27.30 20.14 10.86
N GLN A 699 26.67 21.22 11.30
CA GLN A 699 26.69 22.51 10.60
C GLN A 699 27.02 23.64 11.58
N GLY A 700 28.00 24.46 11.24
CA GLY A 700 28.40 25.65 11.97
C GLY A 700 27.86 26.95 11.37
N LYS A 701 28.49 28.07 11.74
CA LYS A 701 28.18 29.40 11.20
C LYS A 701 29.46 30.14 10.90
N ALA A 702 29.50 30.91 9.81
CA ALA A 702 30.66 31.74 9.47
C ALA A 702 31.02 32.79 10.54
N THR A 703 30.08 33.13 11.43
CA THR A 703 30.27 34.08 12.55
C THR A 703 30.79 33.43 13.82
N ASN A 704 30.93 32.11 13.86
CA ASN A 704 31.43 31.38 15.02
C ASN A 704 32.91 31.71 15.26
N ALA A 705 33.36 31.57 16.51
CA ALA A 705 34.78 31.49 16.80
C ALA A 705 35.36 30.13 16.34
N PRO A 706 36.57 30.07 15.77
CA PRO A 706 37.20 28.78 15.46
C PRO A 706 37.48 28.00 16.76
N ALA A 707 37.09 26.73 16.81
CA ALA A 707 37.35 25.84 17.94
C ALA A 707 37.37 24.38 17.48
N ILE A 708 38.09 23.52 18.21
CA ILE A 708 38.13 22.08 17.93
C ILE A 708 36.78 21.47 18.30
N LEU A 709 36.11 20.84 17.33
CA LEU A 709 34.96 19.99 17.58
C LEU A 709 35.45 18.56 17.88
N TYR A 710 34.90 17.91 18.90
CA TYR A 710 35.22 16.52 19.23
C TYR A 710 33.97 15.75 19.67
N VAL A 711 34.03 14.43 19.55
CA VAL A 711 33.07 13.48 20.12
C VAL A 711 33.84 12.57 21.07
N ALA A 712 33.25 12.22 22.20
CA ALA A 712 33.79 11.20 23.09
C ALA A 712 32.74 10.13 23.39
N LEU A 713 33.22 8.91 23.64
CA LEU A 713 32.40 7.79 24.10
C LEU A 713 32.93 7.31 25.45
N GLU A 714 32.03 6.93 26.33
CA GLU A 714 32.33 6.27 27.61
C GLU A 714 31.57 4.95 27.71
N ASP A 715 32.25 3.91 28.21
CA ASP A 715 31.64 2.62 28.51
C ASP A 715 31.15 2.54 29.97
N SER A 716 30.32 1.55 30.28
CA SER A 716 29.78 1.37 31.64
C SER A 716 30.82 0.99 32.71
N ALA A 717 32.08 0.75 32.32
CA ALA A 717 33.21 0.59 33.23
C ALA A 717 33.96 1.91 33.47
N GLY A 718 33.55 3.01 32.83
CA GLY A 718 34.13 4.35 32.95
C GLY A 718 35.37 4.58 32.07
N HIS A 719 35.64 3.72 31.08
CA HIS A 719 36.68 4.02 30.09
C HIS A 719 36.12 4.99 29.07
N ALA A 720 36.84 6.10 28.84
CA ALA A 720 36.44 7.13 27.90
C ALA A 720 37.52 7.39 26.85
N GLY A 721 37.10 7.61 25.60
CA GLY A 721 37.95 7.97 24.47
C GLY A 721 37.34 9.10 23.66
N ALA A 722 38.16 9.98 23.09
CA ALA A 722 37.70 11.13 22.30
C ALA A 722 38.33 11.15 20.91
N ALA A 723 37.55 11.57 19.91
CA ALA A 723 37.96 11.78 18.53
C ALA A 723 37.66 13.22 18.12
N SER A 724 38.67 13.95 17.67
CA SER A 724 38.52 15.33 17.19
C SER A 724 38.24 15.37 15.69
N HIS A 725 37.43 16.34 15.27
CA HIS A 725 37.17 16.61 13.86
C HIS A 725 38.48 17.02 13.17
N SER A 726 38.75 16.44 12.00
CA SER A 726 40.03 16.64 11.28
C SER A 726 40.16 18.05 10.67
N ASN A 727 39.03 18.65 10.25
CA ASN A 727 38.96 20.05 9.86
C ASN A 727 38.92 20.96 11.11
N PRO A 728 39.94 21.80 11.35
CA PRO A 728 39.95 22.74 12.48
C PRO A 728 38.92 23.87 12.35
N ASP A 729 38.38 24.09 11.15
CA ASP A 729 37.36 25.10 10.86
C ASP A 729 35.93 24.50 10.82
N ALA A 730 35.72 23.28 11.34
CA ALA A 730 34.41 22.62 11.34
C ALA A 730 33.31 23.47 11.97
N THR A 731 33.63 24.27 13.00
CA THR A 731 32.66 25.17 13.64
C THR A 731 32.24 26.34 12.75
N LEU A 732 32.95 26.61 11.65
CA LEU A 732 32.68 27.71 10.72
C LEU A 732 31.92 27.26 9.47
N ALA A 733 31.80 25.94 9.24
CA ALA A 733 31.20 25.37 8.04
C ALA A 733 29.71 25.71 7.97
N VAL A 734 29.29 26.49 6.96
CA VAL A 734 27.90 26.94 6.80
C VAL A 734 27.01 25.94 6.05
N GLU A 735 27.58 24.81 5.63
CA GLU A 735 26.88 23.69 5.00
C GLU A 735 27.02 22.46 5.90
N TRP A 736 26.04 21.56 5.88
CA TRP A 736 26.11 20.28 6.59
C TRP A 736 27.36 19.51 6.20
N GLN A 737 28.08 19.03 7.21
CA GLN A 737 29.25 18.18 7.07
C GLN A 737 28.90 16.81 7.63
N GLU A 738 29.00 15.78 6.79
CA GLU A 738 29.02 14.40 7.27
C GLU A 738 30.38 14.12 7.92
N TRP A 739 30.36 13.78 9.20
CA TRP A 739 31.56 13.48 9.97
C TRP A 739 31.59 12.00 10.37
N GLN A 740 32.33 11.22 9.58
CA GLN A 740 32.59 9.82 9.85
C GLN A 740 33.81 9.62 10.75
N ILE A 741 33.63 8.88 11.84
CA ILE A 741 34.63 8.59 12.86
C ILE A 741 34.80 7.07 12.95
N PRO A 742 35.98 6.52 12.64
CA PRO A 742 36.24 5.10 12.85
C PRO A 742 36.08 4.74 14.33
N LEU A 743 35.27 3.75 14.67
CA LEU A 743 35.06 3.32 16.05
C LEU A 743 36.37 2.85 16.72
N SER A 744 37.35 2.44 15.91
CA SER A 744 38.71 2.14 16.36
C SER A 744 39.41 3.31 17.08
N ALA A 745 39.01 4.56 16.84
CA ALA A 745 39.51 5.72 17.57
C ALA A 745 39.17 5.65 19.07
N PHE A 746 38.01 5.09 19.42
CA PHE A 746 37.55 4.93 20.79
C PHE A 746 38.05 3.63 21.42
N SER A 747 37.97 2.50 20.71
CA SER A 747 38.42 1.22 21.25
C SER A 747 39.94 1.17 21.48
N SER A 748 40.73 1.88 20.66
CA SER A 748 42.18 2.05 20.91
C SER A 748 42.48 2.84 22.18
N ALA A 749 41.53 3.67 22.65
CA ALA A 749 41.62 4.40 23.92
C ALA A 749 41.10 3.57 25.12
N GLY A 750 40.62 2.35 24.89
CA GLY A 750 40.17 1.42 25.93
C GLY A 750 38.65 1.35 26.12
N VAL A 751 37.86 2.07 25.32
CA VAL A 751 36.38 2.01 25.38
C VAL A 751 35.89 0.65 24.89
N ASN A 752 35.07 -0.02 25.70
CA ASN A 752 34.36 -1.22 25.29
C ASN A 752 33.11 -0.87 24.46
N LEU A 753 33.21 -1.01 23.14
CA LEU A 753 32.12 -0.69 22.21
C LEU A 753 30.88 -1.59 22.35
N ALA A 754 30.97 -2.72 23.05
CA ALA A 754 29.80 -3.55 23.37
C ALA A 754 29.02 -3.06 24.61
N LYS A 755 29.51 -1.98 25.25
CA LYS A 755 29.01 -1.45 26.52
C LYS A 755 29.02 0.09 26.55
N VAL A 756 28.76 0.74 25.42
CA VAL A 756 28.74 2.21 25.35
C VAL A 756 27.60 2.73 26.22
N SER A 757 27.91 3.52 27.23
CA SER A 757 26.93 4.07 28.17
C SER A 757 26.64 5.55 27.93
N THR A 758 27.62 6.30 27.44
CA THR A 758 27.49 7.76 27.27
C THR A 758 28.21 8.24 26.02
N ILE A 759 27.57 9.15 25.29
CA ILE A 759 28.17 9.93 24.20
C ILE A 759 28.30 11.40 24.62
N TYR A 760 29.40 12.03 24.22
CA TYR A 760 29.69 13.44 24.44
C TYR A 760 29.94 14.13 23.10
N ILE A 761 29.42 15.34 22.94
CA ILE A 761 29.72 16.25 21.83
C ILE A 761 30.28 17.52 22.43
N GLY A 762 31.53 17.86 22.10
CA GLY A 762 32.24 18.95 22.73
C GLY A 762 32.95 19.88 21.77
N VAL A 763 33.10 21.13 22.21
CA VAL A 763 33.82 22.19 21.51
C VAL A 763 34.91 22.74 22.44
N GLY A 764 36.16 22.69 21.98
CA GLY A 764 37.36 22.97 22.78
C GLY A 764 38.21 21.73 22.99
N ASP A 765 39.00 21.72 24.06
CA ASP A 765 39.82 20.57 24.47
C ASP A 765 39.64 20.34 25.98
N ARG A 766 38.88 19.30 26.33
CA ARG A 766 38.63 18.88 27.72
C ARG A 766 39.91 18.50 28.47
N ASN A 767 40.90 17.94 27.77
CA ASN A 767 42.14 17.43 28.37
C ASN A 767 43.22 18.52 28.50
N SER A 768 43.10 19.60 27.73
CA SER A 768 43.96 20.78 27.81
C SER A 768 43.20 22.08 27.54
N PRO A 769 42.29 22.50 28.45
CA PRO A 769 41.41 23.64 28.20
C PRO A 769 42.19 24.95 28.03
N SER A 770 41.80 25.74 27.05
CA SER A 770 42.40 27.04 26.75
C SER A 770 41.33 28.02 26.29
N ALA A 771 41.54 29.31 26.56
CA ALA A 771 40.55 30.33 26.24
C ALA A 771 40.23 30.34 24.74
N GLY A 772 38.95 30.17 24.43
CA GLY A 772 38.40 30.17 23.09
C GLY A 772 37.45 31.34 22.86
N GLY A 773 36.47 31.13 21.98
CA GLY A 773 35.37 32.07 21.77
C GLY A 773 34.03 31.37 21.87
N THR A 774 33.01 32.02 21.31
CA THR A 774 31.62 31.58 21.37
C THR A 774 31.07 31.23 19.99
N GLY A 775 30.04 30.40 19.93
CA GLY A 775 29.31 30.14 18.71
C GLY A 775 28.16 29.15 18.88
N THR A 776 27.58 28.72 17.76
CA THR A 776 26.50 27.71 17.74
C THR A 776 26.72 26.72 16.60
N LEU A 777 26.61 25.44 16.92
CA LEU A 777 26.54 24.34 15.97
C LEU A 777 25.11 23.81 15.90
N TYR A 778 24.79 23.18 14.78
CA TYR A 778 23.62 22.33 14.61
C TYR A 778 24.13 20.91 14.41
N ILE A 779 23.59 19.97 15.18
CA ILE A 779 23.90 18.56 15.10
C ILE A 779 22.64 17.85 14.68
N ASP A 780 22.77 16.95 13.73
CA ASP A 780 21.70 16.09 13.25
C ASP A 780 22.22 14.68 13.02
N ASP A 781 21.32 13.70 12.97
CA ASP A 781 21.58 12.30 12.61
C ASP A 781 22.88 11.73 13.21
N ILE A 782 22.81 11.19 14.42
CA ILE A 782 23.90 10.41 15.03
C ILE A 782 23.65 8.94 14.72
N LEU A 783 24.53 8.35 13.92
CA LEU A 783 24.39 7.02 13.35
C LEU A 783 25.61 6.16 13.67
N VAL A 784 25.42 4.87 13.94
CA VAL A 784 26.53 3.91 14.07
C VAL A 784 26.34 2.78 13.09
N GLY A 785 27.34 2.51 12.26
CA GLY A 785 27.20 1.46 11.26
C GLY A 785 28.43 1.18 10.41
N ARG A 786 28.19 0.73 9.18
CA ARG A 786 29.24 0.31 8.23
C ARG A 786 28.94 0.93 6.85
N PRO A 787 29.30 2.21 6.64
CA PRO A 787 29.04 2.92 5.38
C PRO A 787 29.60 2.16 4.18
N VAL A 788 28.79 1.99 3.14
CA VAL A 788 29.29 1.50 1.84
C VAL A 788 30.17 2.60 1.24
N ARG A 789 31.46 2.29 1.05
CA ARG A 789 32.47 3.24 0.52
C ARG A 789 32.33 3.57 -0.95
#